data_AF-A0AA39ID31-F1
#
_entry.id   AF-A0AA39ID31-F1
#
_cell.length_a   1.000
_cell.length_b   1.000
_cell.length_c   1.000
_cell.angle_alpha   90.00
_cell.angle_beta   90.00
_cell.angle_gamma   90.00
#
_symmetry.space_group_name_H-M   'P 1'
#
loop_
_entity.id
_entity.type
_entity.pdbx_description
1 polymer ?
#
loop_
_entity_poly.entity_id
_entity_poly.type
_entity_poly.pdbx_seq_one_letter_code
_entity_poly.pdbx_strand_id
1 'polypeptide(L)'
;MDTSTETDLAAVDEDSKELERENQQLTDEVQRLESVCKELHEYRRRALAAEQREKGLESEVERLAILHDHHVKRIDFLSIELKVAEGKSTAKIAQLEKKIAELKTGAVESADREYRQKIAETEQKHKAAEAEIEKLQSQNEEYERRIDCLSLELKAAELKVVNLAGELDEMKHSGTSESIASSNAESEVPMKIWKLIPEDIRHHLAEYAITNSGKKSPLGRAIMKLRKLVLSMDHERGKFLIQLDSSADSTVLLSRAGSAQVQEQDDEKRDASDELANYIYSAVAHNREMVDTSVQADELNIPAIQQENEFQRITIAQLRTDLQRKGDDIERLEKDKQDMHDEIDEILKDIETYEDEVKRLREENTQLASEKANDEEEIQRLQGHLAEVDADVVKLQSEIEEHKQEVAKLSNQIVNYAEEKKAYEAALMSFDEGERKLDEQCAKISEELVNEVLRRKSVEEALETAHQSKEYYDNRKAEVNRIVDRLFDDKEKMLRRIETLQKGNYDREKLILQITKKVAALHKYIDNKLNVNEKVRNLDMAISTKPASAPAAAVSAKSKQFKDKDKPESVRNSNIVAAKAVADAIRTSLGPRGMDKMIQSGNGDVTITNDGATILNQMSVIHPTAKMLVELSKAQDVEAGDGTTTVVVMAGALLDAADKLLAKGIHPTTISESFQRAASEAEVILENMSYPVDFDQDEQLVKIASTSLNSKVVSQHSWLLAPMAVNAVKKIMQSPNDTNVNLKMIKIVKKMGETVEESQLINGALIDQRSMGRGGPTRVEKAKIGLIQFQISPPKTDLENQVIISDYAQMDRALKEERAYTLDICKQIKKAGCNVLLIQKSILRDAISEMALHFFAKMKIMVVKDIERDDIEFYSKILGCRPVASVDHFTAEALGTADLVEEISAGDGKLIQVTGVQNPGQAVSILVRGSNKLVLEEAERSLHDALCVVRCLVKKRALIPGGGAPEMEIAVHLRHVAQSKLGAEHYCWRAFADALELIPYTLAENAGLSPISTVTELRNKHADGCKDYGVNVRKVGYVTDIREEDVLQPLLVTSSAVKQAAECIRSILKIDDIVLSAR
;
A
#
# COMPACT_ATOMS: atom_id res chain seq x y z
N MET A 1 -28.32 74.47 33.08
CA MET A 1 -28.09 73.38 32.10
C MET A 1 -28.01 72.10 32.92
N ASP A 2 -29.03 71.79 33.73
CA ASP A 2 -28.85 70.90 34.90
C ASP A 2 -29.94 69.84 35.02
N THR A 3 -30.52 69.41 33.89
CA THR A 3 -31.54 68.33 33.90
C THR A 3 -31.23 67.18 32.94
N SER A 4 -30.05 67.17 32.31
CA SER A 4 -29.60 66.06 31.43
C SER A 4 -28.58 65.14 32.11
N THR A 5 -27.90 65.58 33.17
CA THR A 5 -26.81 64.80 33.79
C THR A 5 -27.28 63.78 34.83
N GLU A 6 -28.44 63.98 35.48
CA GLU A 6 -28.97 63.02 36.46
C GLU A 6 -29.63 61.79 35.81
N THR A 7 -30.18 61.92 34.60
CA THR A 7 -30.78 60.78 33.88
C THR A 7 -29.72 59.82 33.32
N ASP A 8 -28.54 60.33 32.98
CA ASP A 8 -27.46 59.52 32.39
C ASP A 8 -26.72 58.71 33.47
N LEU A 9 -26.63 59.23 34.71
CA LEU A 9 -26.05 58.52 35.85
C LEU A 9 -26.92 57.36 36.37
N ALA A 10 -28.25 57.47 36.29
CA ALA A 10 -29.16 56.40 36.71
C ALA A 10 -29.19 55.22 35.73
N ALA A 11 -29.00 55.47 34.43
CA ALA A 11 -28.89 54.43 33.40
C ALA A 11 -27.61 53.59 33.57
N VAL A 12 -26.48 54.25 33.82
CA VAL A 12 -25.18 53.59 34.06
C VAL A 12 -25.21 52.67 35.30
N ASP A 13 -25.97 53.04 36.34
CA ASP A 13 -26.14 52.24 37.57
C ASP A 13 -27.10 51.04 37.41
N GLU A 14 -28.05 51.09 36.46
CA GLU A 14 -28.90 49.94 36.10
C GLU A 14 -28.12 48.95 35.22
N ASP A 15 -27.40 49.43 34.21
CA ASP A 15 -26.60 48.61 33.30
C ASP A 15 -25.45 47.89 34.05
N SER A 16 -24.84 48.53 35.06
CA SER A 16 -23.82 47.88 35.91
C SER A 16 -24.40 46.74 36.76
N LYS A 17 -25.66 46.85 37.23
CA LYS A 17 -26.33 45.78 38.00
C LYS A 17 -26.79 44.64 37.10
N GLU A 18 -27.13 44.94 35.85
CA GLU A 18 -27.44 43.94 34.83
C GLU A 18 -26.18 43.13 34.48
N LEU A 19 -25.04 43.79 34.33
CA LEU A 19 -23.73 43.14 34.13
C LEU A 19 -23.34 42.22 35.30
N GLU A 20 -23.61 42.62 36.55
CA GLU A 20 -23.38 41.77 37.73
C GLU A 20 -24.26 40.51 37.73
N ARG A 21 -25.53 40.62 37.33
CA ARG A 21 -26.45 39.47 37.24
C ARG A 21 -26.05 38.50 36.14
N GLU A 22 -25.62 39.00 34.98
CA GLU A 22 -25.15 38.14 33.88
C GLU A 22 -23.83 37.44 34.22
N ASN A 23 -22.93 38.09 34.96
CA ASN A 23 -21.69 37.46 35.46
C ASN A 23 -21.97 36.36 36.50
N GLN A 24 -22.97 36.53 37.35
CA GLN A 24 -23.40 35.49 38.28
C GLN A 24 -23.95 34.26 37.55
N GLN A 25 -24.73 34.47 36.48
CA GLN A 25 -25.25 33.39 35.62
C GLN A 25 -24.13 32.64 34.90
N LEU A 26 -23.13 33.35 34.37
CA LEU A 26 -21.92 32.75 33.79
C LEU A 26 -21.16 31.87 34.80
N THR A 27 -21.05 32.33 36.04
CA THR A 27 -20.37 31.57 37.11
C THR A 27 -21.11 30.27 37.44
N ASP A 28 -22.44 30.30 37.49
CA ASP A 28 -23.28 29.13 37.72
C ASP A 28 -23.22 28.13 36.53
N GLU A 29 -23.13 28.61 35.29
CA GLU A 29 -22.96 27.76 34.10
C GLU A 29 -21.58 27.10 34.04
N VAL A 30 -20.51 27.79 34.44
CA VAL A 30 -19.16 27.21 34.56
C VAL A 30 -19.14 26.08 35.59
N GLN A 31 -19.78 26.24 36.75
CA GLN A 31 -19.87 25.18 37.76
C GLN A 31 -20.65 23.94 37.27
N ARG A 32 -21.69 24.15 36.46
CA ARG A 32 -22.43 23.04 35.82
C ARG A 32 -21.58 22.31 34.77
N LEU A 33 -20.74 23.02 34.03
CA LEU A 33 -19.80 22.40 33.09
C LEU A 33 -18.71 21.59 33.81
N GLU A 34 -18.24 22.05 34.96
CA GLU A 34 -17.27 21.32 35.78
C GLU A 34 -17.82 19.99 36.30
N SER A 35 -19.09 19.94 36.73
CA SER A 35 -19.71 18.70 37.22
C SER A 35 -19.86 17.68 36.09
N VAL A 36 -20.31 18.11 34.91
CA VAL A 36 -20.44 17.25 33.72
C VAL A 36 -19.07 16.74 33.24
N CYS A 37 -18.02 17.56 33.30
CA CYS A 37 -16.66 17.14 32.96
C CYS A 37 -16.10 16.08 33.93
N LYS A 38 -16.41 16.16 35.23
CA LYS A 38 -16.02 15.14 36.23
C LYS A 38 -16.72 13.81 35.96
N GLU A 39 -18.02 13.84 35.69
CA GLU A 39 -18.80 12.63 35.34
C GLU A 39 -18.27 11.96 34.06
N LEU A 40 -17.95 12.75 33.03
CA LEU A 40 -17.36 12.26 31.78
C LEU A 40 -15.97 11.63 32.00
N HIS A 41 -15.17 12.15 32.92
CA HIS A 41 -13.85 11.60 33.24
C HIS A 41 -13.95 10.24 33.95
N GLU A 42 -14.86 10.09 34.93
CA GLU A 42 -15.11 8.79 35.58
C GLU A 42 -15.64 7.76 34.58
N TYR A 43 -16.55 8.19 33.71
CA TYR A 43 -17.12 7.37 32.67
C TYR A 43 -16.04 6.91 31.66
N ARG A 44 -15.13 7.78 31.22
CA ARG A 44 -14.01 7.41 30.32
C ARG A 44 -13.04 6.41 30.97
N ARG A 45 -12.82 6.49 32.29
CA ARG A 45 -12.02 5.47 33.02
C ARG A 45 -12.72 4.11 33.00
N ARG A 46 -14.05 4.08 33.16
CA ARG A 46 -14.83 2.82 33.08
C ARG A 46 -14.81 2.23 31.67
N ALA A 47 -14.92 3.06 30.63
CA ALA A 47 -14.82 2.63 29.24
C ALA A 47 -13.43 2.04 28.93
N LEU A 48 -12.35 2.69 29.36
CA LEU A 48 -10.99 2.19 29.15
C LEU A 48 -10.73 0.86 29.88
N ALA A 49 -11.29 0.71 31.09
CA ALA A 49 -11.23 -0.55 31.83
C ALA A 49 -12.04 -1.68 31.16
N ALA A 50 -13.18 -1.35 30.54
CA ALA A 50 -13.98 -2.30 29.77
C ALA A 50 -13.27 -2.75 28.48
N GLU A 51 -12.65 -1.82 27.73
CA GLU A 51 -11.85 -2.12 26.54
C GLU A 51 -10.61 -2.98 26.87
N GLN A 52 -9.94 -2.71 27.98
CA GLN A 52 -8.82 -3.56 28.44
C GLN A 52 -9.27 -4.98 28.79
N ARG A 53 -10.48 -5.11 29.35
CA ARG A 53 -11.07 -6.41 29.69
C ARG A 53 -11.51 -7.19 28.45
N GLU A 54 -12.05 -6.51 27.44
CA GLU A 54 -12.40 -7.09 26.14
C GLU A 54 -11.15 -7.65 25.45
N LYS A 55 -10.08 -6.84 25.31
CA LYS A 55 -8.80 -7.28 24.73
C LYS A 55 -8.18 -8.46 25.46
N GLY A 56 -8.31 -8.50 26.79
CA GLY A 56 -7.89 -9.64 27.60
C GLY A 56 -8.67 -10.91 27.23
N LEU A 57 -10.00 -10.81 27.12
CA LEU A 57 -10.87 -11.93 26.75
C LEU A 57 -10.64 -12.39 25.30
N GLU A 58 -10.44 -11.47 24.36
CA GLU A 58 -10.11 -11.77 22.96
C GLU A 58 -8.80 -12.57 22.86
N SER A 59 -7.75 -12.11 23.55
CA SER A 59 -6.47 -12.83 23.60
C SER A 59 -6.58 -14.22 24.22
N GLU A 60 -7.50 -14.41 25.17
CA GLU A 60 -7.73 -15.70 25.81
C GLU A 60 -8.55 -16.65 24.92
N VAL A 61 -9.51 -16.13 24.15
CA VAL A 61 -10.23 -16.88 23.11
C VAL A 61 -9.26 -17.34 22.02
N GLU A 62 -8.36 -16.46 21.55
CA GLU A 62 -7.33 -16.81 20.56
C GLU A 62 -6.39 -17.90 21.09
N ARG A 63 -5.90 -17.76 22.32
CA ARG A 63 -5.03 -18.78 22.95
C ARG A 63 -5.73 -20.13 23.06
N LEU A 64 -6.99 -20.16 23.49
CA LEU A 64 -7.78 -21.40 23.60
C LEU A 64 -8.10 -22.01 22.23
N ALA A 65 -8.35 -21.17 21.21
CA ALA A 65 -8.59 -21.61 19.83
C ALA A 65 -7.32 -22.21 19.20
N ILE A 66 -6.15 -21.61 19.43
CA ILE A 66 -4.85 -22.13 18.98
C ILE A 66 -4.54 -23.46 19.67
N LEU A 67 -4.81 -23.57 20.98
CA LEU A 67 -4.62 -24.84 21.70
C LEU A 67 -5.51 -25.95 21.12
N HIS A 68 -6.80 -25.64 20.88
CA HIS A 68 -7.75 -26.58 20.28
C HIS A 68 -7.31 -26.98 18.85
N ASP A 69 -6.91 -26.03 18.01
CA ASP A 69 -6.46 -26.30 16.64
C ASP A 69 -5.16 -27.11 16.60
N HIS A 70 -4.23 -26.87 17.53
CA HIS A 70 -3.02 -27.68 17.68
C HIS A 70 -3.33 -29.12 18.11
N HIS A 71 -4.31 -29.32 19.00
CA HIS A 71 -4.78 -30.67 19.38
C HIS A 71 -5.43 -31.41 18.20
N VAL A 72 -6.27 -30.73 17.41
CA VAL A 72 -6.91 -31.31 16.21
C VAL A 72 -5.88 -31.63 15.12
N LYS A 73 -4.99 -30.68 14.80
CA LYS A 73 -3.93 -30.87 13.80
C LYS A 73 -2.96 -31.99 14.17
N ARG A 74 -2.69 -32.21 15.45
CA ARG A 74 -1.83 -33.31 15.92
C ARG A 74 -2.50 -34.68 15.74
N ILE A 75 -3.83 -34.77 15.86
CA ILE A 75 -4.61 -35.98 15.55
C ILE A 75 -4.65 -36.22 14.04
N ASP A 76 -4.84 -35.17 13.25
CA ASP A 76 -4.85 -35.26 11.79
C ASP A 76 -3.48 -35.61 11.23
N PHE A 77 -2.41 -35.05 11.79
CA PHE A 77 -1.02 -35.35 11.41
C PHE A 77 -0.66 -36.81 11.70
N LEU A 78 -1.00 -37.33 12.88
CA LEU A 78 -0.82 -38.75 13.21
C LEU A 78 -1.67 -39.66 12.32
N SER A 79 -2.86 -39.21 11.91
CA SER A 79 -3.73 -39.94 10.96
C SER A 79 -3.18 -39.94 9.54
N ILE A 80 -2.50 -38.87 9.12
CA ILE A 80 -1.78 -38.78 7.85
C ILE A 80 -0.51 -39.63 7.88
N GLU A 81 0.26 -39.61 8.97
CA GLU A 81 1.42 -40.48 9.17
C GLU A 81 1.04 -41.97 9.10
N LEU A 82 -0.12 -42.34 9.65
CA LEU A 82 -0.61 -43.72 9.57
C LEU A 82 -0.96 -44.11 8.13
N LYS A 83 -1.62 -43.22 7.36
CA LYS A 83 -1.90 -43.42 5.92
C LYS A 83 -0.62 -43.48 5.06
N VAL A 84 0.41 -42.73 5.43
CA VAL A 84 1.72 -42.77 4.74
C VAL A 84 2.50 -44.03 5.13
N ALA A 85 2.32 -44.55 6.35
CA ALA A 85 2.94 -45.77 6.84
C ALA A 85 2.32 -47.07 6.28
N GLU A 86 1.13 -47.03 5.68
CA GLU A 86 0.47 -48.18 5.01
C GLU A 86 1.32 -48.80 3.87
N GLY A 87 2.43 -48.16 3.48
CA GLY A 87 3.43 -48.67 2.53
C GLY A 87 4.74 -49.23 3.10
N LYS A 88 5.00 -49.22 4.43
CA LYS A 88 6.26 -49.73 5.03
C LYS A 88 6.03 -50.47 6.37
N SER A 89 6.79 -51.57 6.60
CA SER A 89 6.91 -52.43 7.80
C SER A 89 5.73 -52.53 8.79
N THR A 90 5.14 -53.72 8.90
CA THR A 90 3.98 -54.07 9.75
C THR A 90 4.16 -53.77 11.25
N ALA A 91 5.40 -53.69 11.75
CA ALA A 91 5.69 -53.40 13.16
C ALA A 91 5.47 -51.92 13.53
N LYS A 92 5.70 -50.99 12.60
CA LYS A 92 5.57 -49.54 12.83
C LYS A 92 4.10 -49.11 12.78
N ILE A 93 3.32 -49.76 11.91
CA ILE A 93 1.86 -49.62 11.81
C ILE A 93 1.20 -50.04 13.13
N ALA A 94 1.56 -51.21 13.69
CA ALA A 94 1.00 -51.67 14.97
C ALA A 94 1.33 -50.76 16.16
N GLN A 95 2.51 -50.11 16.17
CA GLN A 95 2.88 -49.11 17.19
C GLN A 95 2.09 -47.80 17.04
N LEU A 96 1.87 -47.34 15.80
CA LEU A 96 1.10 -46.13 15.51
C LEU A 96 -0.40 -46.34 15.77
N GLU A 97 -0.95 -47.50 15.43
CA GLU A 97 -2.32 -47.90 15.77
C GLU A 97 -2.52 -47.97 17.29
N LYS A 98 -1.55 -48.50 18.04
CA LYS A 98 -1.60 -48.51 19.50
C LYS A 98 -1.54 -47.10 20.10
N LYS A 99 -0.65 -46.23 19.60
CA LYS A 99 -0.57 -44.81 20.02
C LYS A 99 -1.84 -44.03 19.69
N ILE A 100 -2.45 -44.27 18.52
CA ILE A 100 -3.71 -43.64 18.12
C ILE A 100 -4.88 -44.20 18.94
N ALA A 101 -4.88 -45.48 19.30
CA ALA A 101 -5.85 -46.06 20.21
C ALA A 101 -5.72 -45.46 21.63
N GLU A 102 -4.51 -45.31 22.16
CA GLU A 102 -4.22 -44.66 23.45
C GLU A 102 -4.57 -43.15 23.45
N LEU A 103 -4.49 -42.46 22.31
CA LEU A 103 -4.93 -41.07 22.17
C LEU A 103 -6.44 -40.93 21.92
N LYS A 104 -7.08 -41.92 21.29
CA LYS A 104 -8.54 -41.96 21.06
C LYS A 104 -9.34 -42.50 22.25
N THR A 105 -8.69 -43.11 23.24
CA THR A 105 -9.40 -43.50 24.48
C THR A 105 -9.80 -42.26 25.27
N GLY A 106 -11.08 -41.87 25.18
CA GLY A 106 -11.88 -41.10 26.14
C GLY A 106 -11.42 -39.70 26.60
N ALA A 107 -10.14 -39.51 26.88
CA ALA A 107 -9.54 -38.31 27.47
C ALA A 107 -9.42 -37.13 26.51
N VAL A 108 -9.18 -37.39 25.21
CA VAL A 108 -9.06 -36.33 24.20
C VAL A 108 -10.44 -35.80 23.77
N GLU A 109 -11.44 -36.67 23.62
CA GLU A 109 -12.82 -36.24 23.37
C GLU A 109 -13.48 -35.53 24.57
N SER A 110 -13.04 -35.83 25.80
CA SER A 110 -13.45 -35.07 26.98
C SER A 110 -12.76 -33.71 27.07
N ALA A 111 -11.46 -33.65 26.73
CA ALA A 111 -10.71 -32.39 26.68
C ALA A 111 -11.23 -31.46 25.58
N ASP A 112 -11.52 -31.97 24.38
CA ASP A 112 -12.12 -31.20 23.29
C ASP A 112 -13.50 -30.66 23.66
N ARG A 113 -14.31 -31.44 24.39
CA ARG A 113 -15.59 -30.94 24.93
C ARG A 113 -15.39 -29.85 25.96
N GLU A 114 -14.41 -29.99 26.85
CA GLU A 114 -14.07 -29.00 27.87
C GLU A 114 -13.55 -27.69 27.24
N TYR A 115 -12.68 -27.77 26.23
CA TYR A 115 -12.17 -26.61 25.50
C TYR A 115 -13.28 -25.91 24.71
N ARG A 116 -14.14 -26.64 24.01
CA ARG A 116 -15.30 -26.04 23.32
C ARG A 116 -16.26 -25.37 24.28
N GLN A 117 -16.46 -25.93 25.47
CA GLN A 117 -17.29 -25.32 26.49
C GLN A 117 -16.65 -24.04 27.06
N LYS A 118 -15.35 -24.05 27.35
CA LYS A 118 -14.60 -22.86 27.80
C LYS A 118 -14.55 -21.75 26.74
N ILE A 119 -14.43 -22.11 25.47
CA ILE A 119 -14.51 -21.16 24.34
C ILE A 119 -15.91 -20.54 24.28
N ALA A 120 -16.98 -21.34 24.34
CA ALA A 120 -18.34 -20.81 24.34
C ALA A 120 -18.65 -19.90 25.55
N GLU A 121 -18.14 -20.23 26.74
CA GLU A 121 -18.29 -19.40 27.95
C GLU A 121 -17.49 -18.09 27.88
N THR A 122 -16.30 -18.10 27.26
CA THR A 122 -15.47 -16.90 27.07
C THR A 122 -16.01 -16.00 25.96
N GLU A 123 -16.51 -16.55 24.86
CA GLU A 123 -17.22 -15.82 23.80
C GLU A 123 -18.51 -15.15 24.31
N GLN A 124 -19.26 -15.79 25.22
CA GLN A 124 -20.41 -15.16 25.86
C GLN A 124 -20.02 -13.97 26.75
N LYS A 125 -18.88 -14.07 27.46
CA LYS A 125 -18.34 -12.95 28.26
C LYS A 125 -17.83 -11.83 27.35
N HIS A 126 -17.23 -12.14 26.21
CA HIS A 126 -16.81 -11.18 25.20
C HIS A 126 -18.00 -10.38 24.66
N LYS A 127 -19.05 -11.07 24.20
CA LYS A 127 -20.28 -10.42 23.72
C LYS A 127 -20.98 -9.56 24.77
N ALA A 128 -20.89 -9.95 26.04
CA ALA A 128 -21.41 -9.13 27.14
C ALA A 128 -20.59 -7.86 27.36
N ALA A 129 -19.27 -7.93 27.19
CA ALA A 129 -18.37 -6.77 27.28
C ALA A 129 -18.55 -5.82 26.08
N GLU A 130 -18.68 -6.35 24.85
CA GLU A 130 -19.02 -5.56 23.64
C GLU A 130 -20.33 -4.77 23.83
N ALA A 131 -21.38 -5.44 24.33
CA ALA A 131 -22.66 -4.79 24.60
C ALA A 131 -22.58 -3.74 25.74
N GLU A 132 -21.65 -3.89 26.67
CA GLU A 132 -21.36 -2.89 27.70
C GLU A 132 -20.64 -1.68 27.09
N ILE A 133 -19.67 -1.89 26.20
CA ILE A 133 -18.95 -0.84 25.47
C ILE A 133 -19.91 -0.06 24.55
N GLU A 134 -20.83 -0.72 23.85
CA GLU A 134 -21.81 -0.05 22.99
C GLU A 134 -22.77 0.85 23.79
N LYS A 135 -23.26 0.36 24.93
CA LYS A 135 -24.07 1.17 25.87
C LYS A 135 -23.29 2.35 26.38
N LEU A 136 -22.04 2.13 26.78
CA LEU A 136 -21.16 3.19 27.17
C LEU A 136 -21.05 4.18 26.00
N GLN A 137 -20.63 3.81 24.80
CA GLN A 137 -20.43 4.74 23.67
C GLN A 137 -21.65 5.63 23.40
N SER A 138 -22.86 5.08 23.48
CA SER A 138 -24.11 5.86 23.36
C SER A 138 -24.27 6.94 24.42
N GLN A 139 -23.86 6.67 25.67
CA GLN A 139 -23.86 7.65 26.76
C GLN A 139 -22.79 8.72 26.56
N ASN A 140 -21.62 8.37 26.02
CA ASN A 140 -20.56 9.36 25.74
C ASN A 140 -21.02 10.38 24.69
N GLU A 141 -21.73 9.94 23.66
CA GLU A 141 -22.34 10.84 22.66
C GLU A 141 -23.37 11.78 23.29
N GLU A 142 -24.16 11.31 24.26
CA GLU A 142 -25.13 12.13 24.98
C GLU A 142 -24.43 13.22 25.82
N TYR A 143 -23.35 12.87 26.52
CA TYR A 143 -22.56 13.83 27.29
C TYR A 143 -21.82 14.83 26.40
N GLU A 144 -21.27 14.40 25.26
CA GLU A 144 -20.61 15.31 24.30
C GLU A 144 -21.61 16.30 23.69
N ARG A 145 -22.82 15.86 23.33
CA ARG A 145 -23.90 16.77 22.88
C ARG A 145 -24.30 17.77 23.95
N ARG A 146 -24.33 17.35 25.22
CA ARG A 146 -24.67 18.21 26.36
C ARG A 146 -23.59 19.25 26.63
N ILE A 147 -22.31 18.88 26.48
CA ILE A 147 -21.16 19.80 26.57
C ILE A 147 -21.19 20.82 25.43
N ASP A 148 -21.51 20.40 24.20
CA ASP A 148 -21.61 21.32 23.05
C ASP A 148 -22.76 22.32 23.23
N CYS A 149 -23.90 21.88 23.77
CA CYS A 149 -25.02 22.78 24.10
C CYS A 149 -24.62 23.82 25.16
N LEU A 150 -24.02 23.37 26.27
CA LEU A 150 -23.55 24.26 27.34
C LEU A 150 -22.44 25.20 26.86
N SER A 151 -21.57 24.78 25.94
CA SER A 151 -20.55 25.65 25.33
C SER A 151 -21.15 26.76 24.46
N LEU A 152 -22.29 26.50 23.81
CA LEU A 152 -23.00 27.50 23.02
C LEU A 152 -23.74 28.51 23.91
N GLU A 153 -24.34 28.04 25.01
CA GLU A 153 -24.95 28.89 26.03
C GLU A 153 -23.91 29.84 26.65
N LEU A 154 -22.73 29.32 27.00
CA LEU A 154 -21.65 30.11 27.57
C LEU A 154 -21.11 31.19 26.60
N LYS A 155 -20.97 30.85 25.31
CA LYS A 155 -20.59 31.83 24.27
C LYS A 155 -21.65 32.91 24.05
N ALA A 156 -22.92 32.55 24.16
CA ALA A 156 -24.02 33.50 24.03
C ALA A 156 -24.04 34.48 25.22
N ALA A 157 -23.75 34.00 26.42
CA ALA A 157 -23.62 34.83 27.62
C ALA A 157 -22.35 35.72 27.56
N GLU A 158 -21.20 35.19 27.10
CA GLU A 158 -19.98 36.00 26.86
C GLU A 158 -20.22 37.16 25.89
N LEU A 159 -20.91 36.90 24.77
CA LEU A 159 -21.23 37.92 23.77
C LEU A 159 -22.13 39.03 24.32
N LYS A 160 -23.06 38.70 25.21
CA LYS A 160 -23.92 39.70 25.86
C LYS A 160 -23.14 40.60 26.80
N VAL A 161 -22.26 40.03 27.62
CA VAL A 161 -21.40 40.81 28.54
C VAL A 161 -20.44 41.73 27.76
N VAL A 162 -19.87 41.25 26.64
CA VAL A 162 -18.99 42.07 25.78
C VAL A 162 -19.75 43.21 25.10
N ASN A 163 -20.97 42.96 24.64
CA ASN A 163 -21.80 43.99 24.01
C ASN A 163 -22.22 45.08 25.02
N LEU A 164 -22.65 44.68 26.23
CA LEU A 164 -23.02 45.62 27.30
C LEU A 164 -21.81 46.45 27.76
N ALA A 165 -20.62 45.86 27.83
CA ALA A 165 -19.38 46.58 28.14
C ALA A 165 -19.01 47.60 27.04
N GLY A 166 -19.22 47.24 25.76
CA GLY A 166 -19.00 48.14 24.62
C GLY A 166 -19.98 49.32 24.58
N GLU A 167 -21.25 49.10 24.90
CA GLU A 167 -22.27 50.16 24.97
C GLU A 167 -21.96 51.17 26.09
N LEU A 168 -21.41 50.70 27.22
CA LEU A 168 -20.93 51.55 28.33
C LEU A 168 -19.72 52.42 27.94
N ASP A 169 -18.82 51.92 27.09
CA ASP A 169 -17.67 52.66 26.58
C ASP A 169 -18.05 53.72 25.53
N GLU A 170 -19.03 53.43 24.67
CA GLU A 170 -19.52 54.37 23.64
C GLU A 170 -20.26 55.57 24.25
N MET A 171 -21.02 55.37 25.35
CA MET A 171 -21.67 56.49 26.03
C MET A 171 -20.68 57.48 26.66
N LYS A 172 -19.53 56.99 27.17
CA LYS A 172 -18.48 57.84 27.77
C LYS A 172 -17.73 58.71 26.75
N HIS A 173 -17.65 58.30 25.49
CA HIS A 173 -16.89 59.01 24.45
C HIS A 173 -17.68 60.13 23.74
N SER A 174 -18.97 60.29 24.04
CA SER A 174 -19.86 61.24 23.32
C SER A 174 -20.20 62.54 24.07
N GLY A 175 -19.71 62.76 25.29
CA GLY A 175 -19.97 63.97 26.10
C GLY A 175 -18.77 64.93 26.25
N THR A 176 -18.96 66.21 25.92
CA THR A 176 -17.94 67.28 25.88
C THR A 176 -17.56 67.87 27.25
N SER A 177 -16.24 68.13 27.40
CA SER A 177 -15.54 69.12 28.25
C SER A 177 -15.64 69.06 29.78
N GLU A 178 -14.47 68.88 30.40
CA GLU A 178 -13.96 69.60 31.58
C GLU A 178 -14.98 69.88 32.70
N SER A 179 -15.23 68.91 33.60
CA SER A 179 -15.38 69.13 35.05
C SER A 179 -15.91 67.92 35.82
N ILE A 180 -15.36 66.71 35.66
CA ILE A 180 -15.61 65.62 36.62
C ILE A 180 -14.31 64.84 36.83
N ALA A 181 -13.33 65.47 37.47
CA ALA A 181 -12.09 64.83 37.93
C ALA A 181 -12.11 64.61 39.45
N SER A 182 -13.27 64.25 39.99
CA SER A 182 -13.43 63.92 41.41
C SER A 182 -14.59 62.96 41.66
N SER A 183 -14.48 61.73 41.18
CA SER A 183 -15.16 60.58 41.78
C SER A 183 -14.48 59.29 41.32
N ASN A 184 -13.85 58.61 42.28
CA ASN A 184 -13.23 57.30 42.16
C ASN A 184 -14.28 56.22 41.79
N ALA A 185 -14.68 56.15 40.52
CA ALA A 185 -15.59 55.12 40.01
C ALA A 185 -15.05 54.39 38.77
N GLU A 186 -13.78 54.59 38.41
CA GLU A 186 -13.17 53.99 37.21
C GLU A 186 -12.23 52.80 37.47
N SER A 187 -12.16 52.26 38.70
CA SER A 187 -11.17 51.21 38.98
C SER A 187 -11.64 50.01 39.82
N GLU A 188 -12.93 49.90 40.17
CA GLU A 188 -13.37 48.82 41.07
C GLU A 188 -14.12 47.65 40.41
N VAL A 189 -14.68 47.81 39.21
CA VAL A 189 -15.55 46.78 38.61
C VAL A 189 -14.75 45.54 38.17
N PRO A 190 -13.58 45.63 37.49
CA PRO A 190 -12.82 44.44 37.11
C PRO A 190 -12.13 43.75 38.30
N MET A 191 -11.78 44.50 39.35
CA MET A 191 -11.10 43.97 40.53
C MET A 191 -12.03 43.24 41.52
N LYS A 192 -13.31 43.62 41.62
CA LYS A 192 -14.29 42.86 42.41
C LYS A 192 -14.64 41.52 41.75
N ILE A 193 -14.67 41.48 40.42
CA ILE A 193 -14.94 40.26 39.63
C ILE A 193 -13.80 39.23 39.79
N TRP A 194 -12.53 39.66 39.79
CA TRP A 194 -11.38 38.75 39.95
C TRP A 194 -11.22 38.21 41.38
N LYS A 195 -11.62 38.98 42.41
CA LYS A 195 -11.55 38.56 43.83
C LYS A 195 -12.60 37.52 44.22
N LEU A 196 -13.63 37.30 43.40
CA LEU A 196 -14.71 36.33 43.65
C LEU A 196 -14.39 34.91 43.14
N ILE A 197 -13.28 34.70 42.43
CA ILE A 197 -12.88 33.38 41.89
C ILE A 197 -11.85 32.73 42.84
N PRO A 198 -12.20 31.63 43.56
CA PRO A 198 -11.32 30.93 44.49
C PRO A 198 -10.04 30.40 43.82
N GLU A 199 -8.90 30.46 44.51
CA GLU A 199 -7.57 30.03 44.00
C GLU A 199 -7.53 28.55 43.58
N ASP A 200 -8.33 27.69 44.23
CA ASP A 200 -8.42 26.26 43.94
C ASP A 200 -8.91 25.96 42.49
N ILE A 201 -9.69 26.87 41.90
CA ILE A 201 -10.25 26.71 40.54
C ILE A 201 -9.21 27.06 39.47
N ARG A 202 -8.31 28.03 39.73
CA ARG A 202 -7.24 28.39 38.80
C ARG A 202 -6.17 27.31 38.71
N HIS A 203 -5.87 26.67 39.83
CA HIS A 203 -4.90 25.56 39.86
C HIS A 203 -5.42 24.31 39.14
N HIS A 204 -6.70 23.97 39.31
CA HIS A 204 -7.29 22.80 38.64
C HIS A 204 -7.50 23.02 37.12
N LEU A 205 -7.81 24.23 36.66
CA LEU A 205 -7.86 24.54 35.22
C LEU A 205 -6.47 24.50 34.56
N ALA A 206 -5.42 24.89 35.29
CA ALA A 206 -4.04 24.81 34.82
C ALA A 206 -3.54 23.35 34.75
N GLU A 207 -3.82 22.52 35.77
CA GLU A 207 -3.52 21.09 35.77
C GLU A 207 -4.26 20.32 34.64
N TYR A 208 -5.50 20.69 34.36
CA TYR A 208 -6.33 20.06 33.32
C TYR A 208 -5.88 20.44 31.89
N ALA A 209 -5.31 21.63 31.71
CA ALA A 209 -4.77 22.10 30.42
C ALA A 209 -3.42 21.46 30.07
N ILE A 210 -2.61 21.13 31.09
CA ILE A 210 -1.28 20.51 30.92
C ILE A 210 -1.41 19.03 30.54
N THR A 211 -2.37 18.32 31.12
CA THR A 211 -2.54 16.87 30.94
C THR A 211 -3.20 16.44 29.61
N ASN A 212 -3.85 17.35 28.87
CA ASN A 212 -4.62 17.02 27.65
C ASN A 212 -4.27 17.88 26.41
N SER A 213 -3.01 18.33 26.29
CA SER A 213 -2.52 19.12 25.16
C SER A 213 -2.41 18.36 23.81
N GLY A 214 -2.74 17.07 23.77
CA GLY A 214 -2.44 16.18 22.63
C GLY A 214 -3.58 15.78 21.69
N LYS A 215 -4.86 16.11 21.93
CA LYS A 215 -5.97 15.65 21.05
C LYS A 215 -6.84 16.79 20.54
N LYS A 216 -7.05 16.82 19.21
CA LYS A 216 -7.87 17.79 18.44
C LYS A 216 -9.39 17.67 18.72
N SER A 217 -9.81 17.68 19.97
CA SER A 217 -11.24 17.75 20.32
C SER A 217 -11.75 19.21 20.32
N PRO A 218 -13.05 19.45 20.09
CA PRO A 218 -13.67 20.78 20.18
C PRO A 218 -13.45 21.46 21.56
N LEU A 219 -13.37 20.65 22.62
CA LEU A 219 -13.10 21.07 24.00
C LEU A 219 -11.72 21.74 24.17
N GLY A 220 -10.67 21.17 23.57
CA GLY A 220 -9.32 21.75 23.62
C GLY A 220 -9.23 23.12 22.92
N ARG A 221 -10.05 23.34 21.89
CA ARG A 221 -10.16 24.64 21.20
C ARG A 221 -10.91 25.69 22.03
N ALA A 222 -11.90 25.30 22.81
CA ALA A 222 -12.60 26.18 23.74
C ALA A 222 -11.67 26.62 24.89
N ILE A 223 -10.91 25.68 25.46
CA ILE A 223 -9.96 25.93 26.56
C ILE A 223 -8.78 26.81 26.11
N MET A 224 -8.24 26.60 24.89
CA MET A 224 -7.21 27.49 24.34
C MET A 224 -7.71 28.91 24.10
N LYS A 225 -8.97 29.09 23.68
CA LYS A 225 -9.57 30.43 23.50
C LYS A 225 -9.73 31.14 24.83
N LEU A 226 -10.19 30.45 25.87
CA LEU A 226 -10.25 30.97 27.24
C LEU A 226 -8.86 31.36 27.78
N ARG A 227 -7.83 30.52 27.57
CA ARG A 227 -6.44 30.83 27.94
C ARG A 227 -5.91 32.09 27.23
N LYS A 228 -6.25 32.28 25.95
CA LYS A 228 -5.84 33.47 25.18
C LYS A 228 -6.49 34.75 25.67
N LEU A 229 -7.71 34.65 26.19
CA LEU A 229 -8.48 35.77 26.75
C LEU A 229 -7.95 36.18 28.13
N VAL A 230 -7.63 35.21 29.00
CA VAL A 230 -7.01 35.47 30.31
C VAL A 230 -5.64 36.14 30.15
N LEU A 231 -4.82 35.66 29.21
CA LEU A 231 -3.51 36.25 28.91
C LEU A 231 -3.61 37.68 28.34
N SER A 232 -4.69 38.02 27.63
CA SER A 232 -4.90 39.39 27.16
C SER A 232 -5.27 40.36 28.29
N MET A 233 -5.95 39.90 29.34
CA MET A 233 -6.30 40.72 30.51
C MET A 233 -5.07 41.00 31.40
N ASP A 234 -4.14 40.06 31.52
CA ASP A 234 -2.88 40.27 32.26
C ASP A 234 -1.94 41.27 31.56
N HIS A 235 -2.03 41.39 30.23
CA HIS A 235 -1.17 42.29 29.47
C HIS A 235 -1.52 43.78 29.68
N GLU A 236 -2.78 44.10 29.98
CA GLU A 236 -3.21 45.46 30.35
C GLU A 236 -2.80 45.84 31.79
N ARG A 237 -2.71 44.84 32.68
CA ARG A 237 -2.21 45.02 34.06
C ARG A 237 -0.75 45.48 34.11
N GLY A 238 0.08 45.00 33.19
CA GLY A 238 1.50 45.38 33.08
C GLY A 238 1.73 46.84 32.67
N LYS A 239 0.75 47.52 32.06
CA LYS A 239 0.87 48.94 31.67
C LYS A 239 0.51 49.92 32.79
N PHE A 240 -0.31 49.53 33.75
CA PHE A 240 -0.79 50.40 34.84
C PHE A 240 0.10 50.38 36.10
N LEU A 241 0.94 49.35 36.28
CA LEU A 241 1.81 49.19 37.46
C LEU A 241 3.07 50.10 37.48
N ILE A 242 3.30 50.89 36.43
CA ILE A 242 4.50 51.76 36.34
C ILE A 242 4.30 53.12 37.06
N GLN A 243 3.10 53.44 37.57
CA GLN A 243 2.82 54.78 38.13
C GLN A 243 2.46 54.87 39.63
N LEU A 244 2.41 53.78 40.41
CA LEU A 244 1.77 53.83 41.74
C LEU A 244 2.55 53.39 42.99
N ASP A 245 3.79 52.90 42.92
CA ASP A 245 4.51 52.51 44.16
C ASP A 245 5.49 53.58 44.64
N SER A 246 4.93 54.62 45.27
CA SER A 246 5.63 55.51 46.21
C SER A 246 4.81 55.70 47.49
N SER A 247 4.57 54.64 48.28
CA SER A 247 4.29 54.75 49.72
C SER A 247 3.95 53.41 50.39
N ALA A 248 4.57 53.18 51.55
CA ALA A 248 4.10 52.45 52.74
C ALA A 248 4.38 50.94 52.91
N ASP A 249 5.30 50.68 53.85
CA ASP A 249 5.29 49.72 54.97
C ASP A 249 4.83 48.27 54.76
N SER A 250 5.83 47.38 54.74
CA SER A 250 5.71 45.94 54.93
C SER A 250 5.71 45.56 56.42
N THR A 251 4.57 45.12 56.94
CA THR A 251 4.50 44.39 58.21
C THR A 251 3.47 43.26 58.14
N VAL A 252 3.94 42.06 58.50
CA VAL A 252 3.16 40.87 58.92
C VAL A 252 2.47 40.06 57.82
N LEU A 253 3.17 39.02 57.34
CA LEU A 253 2.56 37.70 57.14
C LEU A 253 3.63 36.62 57.36
N LEU A 254 3.44 35.79 58.40
CA LEU A 254 3.68 34.34 58.36
C LEU A 254 3.35 33.71 59.72
N SER A 255 2.23 32.99 59.80
CA SER A 255 2.06 31.92 60.78
C SER A 255 1.13 30.83 60.22
N ARG A 256 1.59 29.58 60.35
CA ARG A 256 1.04 28.28 59.86
C ARG A 256 1.34 27.99 58.39
N ALA A 257 1.98 26.88 58.01
CA ALA A 257 2.04 25.55 58.62
C ALA A 257 3.42 24.89 58.45
N GLY A 258 3.87 24.18 59.50
CA GLY A 258 4.90 23.13 59.42
C GLY A 258 4.38 21.91 58.63
N SER A 259 5.21 20.97 58.19
CA SER A 259 6.27 20.34 58.97
C SER A 259 7.33 19.60 58.13
N ALA A 260 8.59 19.81 58.52
CA ALA A 260 9.69 18.83 58.66
C ALA A 260 10.28 18.13 57.43
N GLN A 261 11.51 18.53 57.04
CA GLN A 261 12.75 17.86 57.48
C GLN A 261 14.03 18.63 57.09
N VAL A 262 15.01 18.58 57.99
CA VAL A 262 16.45 18.93 57.89
C VAL A 262 16.87 20.38 58.18
N GLN A 263 17.37 20.54 59.41
CA GLN A 263 18.16 21.65 59.96
C GLN A 263 19.64 21.51 59.56
N GLU A 264 20.28 22.62 59.24
CA GLU A 264 21.64 23.05 59.65
C GLU A 264 22.11 24.17 58.71
N GLN A 265 21.94 25.46 59.07
CA GLN A 265 22.82 26.58 58.66
C GLN A 265 22.38 28.01 59.07
N ASP A 266 21.25 28.23 59.75
CA ASP A 266 20.73 29.60 59.95
C ASP A 266 20.95 30.27 61.32
N ASP A 267 21.73 29.68 62.22
CA ASP A 267 22.01 30.29 63.54
C ASP A 267 23.21 31.26 63.55
N GLU A 268 24.08 31.29 62.52
CA GLU A 268 25.21 32.23 62.46
C GLU A 268 24.84 33.63 61.91
N LYS A 269 23.67 33.80 61.29
CA LYS A 269 23.28 35.06 60.63
C LYS A 269 22.49 36.04 61.51
N ARG A 270 21.94 35.60 62.64
CA ARG A 270 21.17 36.47 63.54
C ARG A 270 22.05 37.22 64.54
N ASP A 271 23.14 36.62 65.01
CA ASP A 271 24.05 37.27 65.97
C ASP A 271 24.93 38.36 65.32
N ALA A 272 25.22 38.24 64.02
CA ALA A 272 26.01 39.23 63.27
C ALA A 272 25.29 40.58 63.05
N SER A 273 23.95 40.60 63.08
CA SER A 273 23.17 41.81 62.86
C SER A 273 23.12 42.72 64.10
N ASP A 274 23.08 42.11 65.29
CA ASP A 274 22.98 42.86 66.56
C ASP A 274 24.35 43.38 67.06
N GLU A 275 25.45 42.72 66.69
CA GLU A 275 26.81 43.24 66.92
C GLU A 275 27.14 44.45 66.03
N LEU A 276 26.65 44.45 64.78
CA LEU A 276 26.87 45.56 63.84
C LEU A 276 26.16 46.84 64.29
N ALA A 277 24.96 46.71 64.84
CA ALA A 277 24.17 47.83 65.34
C ALA A 277 24.83 48.51 66.56
N ASN A 278 25.40 47.73 67.49
CA ASN A 278 26.11 48.27 68.65
C ASN A 278 27.46 48.91 68.29
N TYR A 279 28.15 48.40 67.28
CA TYR A 279 29.38 49.00 66.78
C TYR A 279 29.15 50.39 66.18
N ILE A 280 28.07 50.56 65.41
CA ILE A 280 27.68 51.83 64.78
C ILE A 280 27.34 52.90 65.83
N TYR A 281 26.62 52.55 66.90
CA TYR A 281 26.30 53.51 67.97
C TYR A 281 27.52 53.95 68.78
N SER A 282 28.52 53.09 68.98
CA SER A 282 29.77 53.46 69.66
C SER A 282 30.70 54.34 68.80
N ALA A 283 30.74 54.08 67.47
CA ALA A 283 31.54 54.85 66.52
C ALA A 283 31.02 56.28 66.33
N VAL A 284 29.70 56.48 66.39
CA VAL A 284 29.08 57.82 66.29
C VAL A 284 29.33 58.66 67.54
N ALA A 285 29.39 58.04 68.73
CA ALA A 285 29.72 58.73 69.98
C ALA A 285 31.20 59.19 70.01
N HIS A 286 32.12 58.36 69.53
CA HIS A 286 33.55 58.66 69.49
C HIS A 286 33.91 59.76 68.47
N ASN A 287 33.20 59.79 67.33
CA ASN A 287 33.37 60.85 66.33
C ASN A 287 32.88 62.22 66.82
N ARG A 288 31.92 62.27 67.76
CA ARG A 288 31.44 63.53 68.32
C ARG A 288 32.46 64.19 69.25
N GLU A 289 33.26 63.41 69.96
CA GLU A 289 34.36 63.91 70.83
C GLU A 289 35.62 64.35 70.06
N MET A 290 35.88 63.79 68.87
CA MET A 290 36.97 64.24 67.98
C MET A 290 36.68 65.58 67.29
N VAL A 291 35.40 65.90 67.06
CA VAL A 291 34.98 67.16 66.43
C VAL A 291 35.11 68.34 67.41
N ASP A 292 34.93 68.12 68.71
CA ASP A 292 35.09 69.19 69.72
C ASP A 292 36.57 69.48 70.08
N THR A 293 37.51 68.60 69.73
CA THR A 293 38.95 68.76 70.01
C THR A 293 39.77 69.35 68.86
N SER A 294 39.17 69.58 67.68
CA SER A 294 39.85 70.17 66.51
C SER A 294 39.57 71.67 66.31
N VAL A 295 38.87 72.32 67.27
CA VAL A 295 38.48 73.75 67.21
C VAL A 295 39.59 74.73 67.67
N GLN A 296 40.87 74.33 67.72
CA GLN A 296 41.94 75.28 68.03
C GLN A 296 43.12 75.17 67.06
N ALA A 297 43.28 76.23 66.25
CA ALA A 297 44.39 76.58 65.33
C ALA A 297 44.45 75.73 64.02
N ASP A 298 44.43 76.25 62.78
CA ASP A 298 44.80 77.56 62.23
C ASP A 298 44.00 77.89 60.93
N GLU A 299 44.10 79.16 60.54
CA GLU A 299 43.37 79.92 59.51
C GLU A 299 43.54 79.44 58.04
N LEU A 300 42.46 79.52 57.23
CA LEU A 300 42.35 80.20 55.91
C LEU A 300 41.33 79.55 54.92
N ASN A 301 40.55 80.44 54.28
CA ASN A 301 39.90 80.32 52.96
C ASN A 301 38.49 79.65 52.81
N ILE A 302 37.47 80.31 53.35
CA ILE A 302 36.04 79.93 53.26
C ILE A 302 35.48 79.78 51.81
N PRO A 303 35.91 80.54 50.78
CA PRO A 303 35.38 80.38 49.41
C PRO A 303 35.85 79.11 48.70
N ALA A 304 37.08 78.67 48.94
CA ALA A 304 37.63 77.44 48.36
C ALA A 304 36.91 76.21 48.91
N ILE A 305 36.63 76.21 50.22
CA ILE A 305 35.87 75.16 50.90
C ILE A 305 34.42 75.09 50.38
N GLN A 306 33.79 76.22 50.00
CA GLN A 306 32.44 76.21 49.43
C GLN A 306 32.39 75.64 48.00
N GLN A 307 33.34 75.98 47.14
CA GLN A 307 33.44 75.38 45.79
C GLN A 307 33.78 73.89 45.85
N GLU A 308 34.66 73.49 46.76
CA GLU A 308 35.01 72.09 46.96
C GLU A 308 33.83 71.28 47.53
N ASN A 309 33.01 71.88 48.41
CA ASN A 309 31.75 71.29 48.87
C ASN A 309 30.68 71.18 47.77
N GLU A 310 30.55 72.15 46.86
CA GLU A 310 29.64 72.03 45.72
C GLU A 310 30.10 70.95 44.73
N PHE A 311 31.40 70.89 44.45
CA PHE A 311 31.98 69.86 43.59
C PHE A 311 31.82 68.46 44.20
N GLN A 312 32.04 68.34 45.51
CA GLN A 312 31.77 67.10 46.25
C GLN A 312 30.28 66.75 46.25
N ARG A 313 29.36 67.72 46.35
CA ARG A 313 27.90 67.46 46.25
C ARG A 313 27.49 66.94 44.88
N ILE A 314 28.03 67.51 43.79
CA ILE A 314 27.78 67.04 42.43
C ILE A 314 28.36 65.63 42.23
N THR A 315 29.57 65.40 42.74
CA THR A 315 30.23 64.08 42.68
C THR A 315 29.47 63.03 43.49
N ILE A 316 28.94 63.39 44.67
CA ILE A 316 28.11 62.51 45.50
C ILE A 316 26.75 62.23 44.82
N ALA A 317 26.17 63.22 44.13
CA ALA A 317 24.94 63.02 43.37
C ALA A 317 25.15 62.10 42.15
N GLN A 318 26.28 62.22 41.46
CA GLN A 318 26.70 61.32 40.39
C GLN A 318 26.96 59.90 40.93
N LEU A 319 27.69 59.78 42.04
CA LEU A 319 27.92 58.49 42.69
C LEU A 319 26.63 57.84 43.19
N ARG A 320 25.64 58.62 43.66
CA ARG A 320 24.31 58.11 44.02
C ARG A 320 23.54 57.57 42.82
N THR A 321 23.56 58.29 41.70
CA THR A 321 22.89 57.83 40.47
C THR A 321 23.56 56.60 39.89
N ASP A 322 24.89 56.51 39.98
CA ASP A 322 25.63 55.31 39.57
C ASP A 322 25.40 54.13 40.54
N LEU A 323 25.29 54.37 41.85
CA LEU A 323 24.90 53.35 42.83
C LEU A 323 23.49 52.84 42.59
N GLN A 324 22.57 53.73 42.23
CA GLN A 324 21.18 53.38 41.92
C GLN A 324 21.10 52.53 40.65
N ARG A 325 21.82 52.92 39.59
CA ARG A 325 21.95 52.10 38.37
C ARG A 325 22.56 50.74 38.64
N LYS A 326 23.61 50.67 39.49
CA LYS A 326 24.19 49.39 39.90
C LYS A 326 23.25 48.56 40.76
N GLY A 327 22.37 49.19 41.55
CA GLY A 327 21.28 48.53 42.26
C GLY A 327 20.29 47.89 41.29
N ASP A 328 19.83 48.65 40.28
CA ASP A 328 18.94 48.15 39.22
C ASP A 328 19.59 46.99 38.44
N ASP A 329 20.90 47.07 38.17
CA ASP A 329 21.65 46.00 37.51
C ASP A 329 21.78 44.76 38.41
N ILE A 330 21.92 44.92 39.73
CA ILE A 330 21.95 43.81 40.69
C ILE A 330 20.59 43.14 40.77
N GLU A 331 19.48 43.90 40.84
CA GLU A 331 18.13 43.34 40.86
C GLU A 331 17.81 42.57 39.57
N ARG A 332 18.28 43.06 38.41
CA ARG A 332 18.18 42.32 37.13
C ARG A 332 18.98 41.03 37.17
N LEU A 333 20.21 41.06 37.67
CA LEU A 333 21.04 39.86 37.79
C LEU A 333 20.48 38.86 38.82
N GLU A 334 19.82 39.32 39.88
CA GLU A 334 19.12 38.45 40.83
C GLU A 334 17.89 37.80 40.19
N LYS A 335 17.14 38.54 39.38
CA LYS A 335 16.04 37.98 38.59
C LYS A 335 16.53 36.96 37.57
N ASP A 336 17.59 37.27 36.81
CA ASP A 336 18.18 36.33 35.85
C ASP A 336 18.71 35.07 36.56
N LYS A 337 19.25 35.20 37.78
CA LYS A 337 19.68 34.05 38.61
C LYS A 337 18.49 33.20 39.05
N GLN A 338 17.36 33.82 39.37
CA GLN A 338 16.12 33.14 39.75
C GLN A 338 15.51 32.39 38.56
N ASP A 339 15.41 33.06 37.41
CA ASP A 339 14.93 32.46 36.16
C ASP A 339 15.82 31.28 35.74
N MET A 340 17.15 31.39 35.89
CA MET A 340 18.06 30.26 35.67
C MET A 340 17.91 29.13 36.71
N HIS A 341 17.52 29.41 37.95
CA HIS A 341 17.22 28.35 38.93
C HIS A 341 15.94 27.60 38.55
N ASP A 342 14.91 28.33 38.13
CA ASP A 342 13.65 27.72 37.67
C ASP A 342 13.87 26.85 36.43
N GLU A 343 14.72 27.30 35.48
CA GLU A 343 15.13 26.49 34.32
C GLU A 343 15.93 25.24 34.73
N ILE A 344 16.83 25.35 35.72
CA ILE A 344 17.58 24.20 36.25
C ILE A 344 16.64 23.18 36.91
N ASP A 345 15.63 23.64 37.66
CA ASP A 345 14.65 22.77 38.32
C ASP A 345 13.73 22.06 37.30
N GLU A 346 13.40 22.73 36.19
CA GLU A 346 12.67 22.11 35.07
C GLU A 346 13.54 21.03 34.39
N ILE A 347 14.82 21.32 34.13
CA ILE A 347 15.78 20.35 33.58
C ILE A 347 15.98 19.16 34.53
N LEU A 348 16.00 19.37 35.84
CA LEU A 348 16.13 18.30 36.83
C LEU A 348 14.92 17.37 36.82
N LYS A 349 13.69 17.90 36.70
CA LYS A 349 12.48 17.08 36.54
C LYS A 349 12.51 16.27 35.25
N ASP A 350 12.96 16.88 34.15
CA ASP A 350 13.12 16.17 32.89
C ASP A 350 14.14 15.02 33.03
N ILE A 351 15.28 15.26 33.71
CA ILE A 351 16.27 14.21 33.99
C ILE A 351 15.66 13.07 34.80
N GLU A 352 14.86 13.34 35.84
CA GLU A 352 14.18 12.28 36.61
C GLU A 352 13.21 11.47 35.74
N THR A 353 12.45 12.12 34.85
CA THR A 353 11.57 11.39 33.92
C THR A 353 12.35 10.52 32.94
N TYR A 354 13.48 11.01 32.42
CA TYR A 354 14.36 10.21 31.55
C TYR A 354 15.01 9.05 32.32
N GLU A 355 15.37 9.23 33.59
CA GLU A 355 15.91 8.13 34.41
C GLU A 355 14.88 7.02 34.61
N ASP A 356 13.60 7.37 34.83
CA ASP A 356 12.53 6.39 34.97
C ASP A 356 12.19 5.70 33.64
N GLU A 357 12.27 6.41 32.52
CA GLU A 357 12.12 5.82 31.19
C GLU A 357 13.28 4.87 30.87
N VAL A 358 14.52 5.23 31.23
CA VAL A 358 15.69 4.36 31.12
C VAL A 358 15.56 3.12 32.01
N LYS A 359 14.97 3.22 33.20
CA LYS A 359 14.68 2.04 34.04
C LYS A 359 13.66 1.11 33.38
N ARG A 360 12.56 1.66 32.84
CA ARG A 360 11.55 0.85 32.10
C ARG A 360 12.16 0.16 30.89
N LEU A 361 12.94 0.89 30.09
CA LEU A 361 13.64 0.33 28.92
C LEU A 361 14.68 -0.73 29.32
N ARG A 362 15.31 -0.62 30.50
CA ARG A 362 16.18 -1.68 31.03
C ARG A 362 15.37 -2.91 31.43
N GLU A 363 14.23 -2.75 32.08
CA GLU A 363 13.34 -3.86 32.44
C GLU A 363 12.81 -4.58 31.17
N GLU A 364 12.34 -3.83 30.17
CA GLU A 364 11.94 -4.38 28.88
C GLU A 364 13.10 -5.11 28.17
N ASN A 365 14.30 -4.53 28.16
CA ASN A 365 15.47 -5.20 27.60
C ASN A 365 15.85 -6.48 28.36
N THR A 366 15.63 -6.55 29.68
CA THR A 366 15.84 -7.79 30.43
C THR A 366 14.78 -8.85 30.13
N GLN A 367 13.53 -8.44 29.90
CA GLN A 367 12.46 -9.34 29.47
C GLN A 367 12.73 -9.88 28.06
N LEU A 368 13.05 -9.00 27.11
CA LEU A 368 13.45 -9.37 25.75
C LEU A 368 14.70 -10.23 25.73
N ALA A 369 15.67 -10.02 26.62
CA ALA A 369 16.83 -10.89 26.75
C ALA A 369 16.45 -12.30 27.24
N SER A 370 15.45 -12.41 28.13
CA SER A 370 14.95 -13.71 28.60
C SER A 370 14.14 -14.45 27.52
N GLU A 371 13.34 -13.72 26.73
CA GLU A 371 12.64 -14.26 25.56
C GLU A 371 13.64 -14.71 24.49
N LYS A 372 14.64 -13.89 24.19
CA LYS A 372 15.70 -14.25 23.24
C LYS A 372 16.49 -15.49 23.67
N ALA A 373 16.70 -15.69 24.97
CA ALA A 373 17.34 -16.90 25.48
C ALA A 373 16.46 -18.14 25.28
N ASN A 374 15.15 -18.02 25.49
CA ASN A 374 14.20 -19.11 25.21
C ASN A 374 14.13 -19.42 23.71
N ASP A 375 14.12 -18.38 22.86
CA ASP A 375 14.15 -18.52 21.41
C ASP A 375 15.47 -19.15 20.95
N GLU A 376 16.62 -18.81 21.56
CA GLU A 376 17.91 -19.44 21.27
C GLU A 376 17.92 -20.93 21.66
N GLU A 377 17.30 -21.32 22.77
CA GLU A 377 17.10 -22.73 23.14
C GLU A 377 16.19 -23.45 22.13
N GLU A 378 15.13 -22.80 21.67
CA GLU A 378 14.20 -23.37 20.69
C GLU A 378 14.85 -23.50 19.31
N ILE A 379 15.64 -22.50 18.89
CA ILE A 379 16.45 -22.53 17.67
C ILE A 379 17.47 -23.67 17.76
N GLN A 380 18.13 -23.90 18.91
CA GLN A 380 19.04 -25.04 19.07
C GLN A 380 18.31 -26.39 18.95
N ARG A 381 17.09 -26.51 19.48
CA ARG A 381 16.28 -27.73 19.30
C ARG A 381 15.86 -27.92 17.84
N LEU A 382 15.44 -26.86 17.17
CA LEU A 382 15.08 -26.88 15.74
C LEU A 382 16.28 -27.19 14.86
N GLN A 383 17.48 -26.69 15.19
CA GLN A 383 18.73 -27.05 14.52
C GLN A 383 19.07 -28.53 14.71
N GLY A 384 18.78 -29.10 15.88
CA GLY A 384 18.88 -30.55 16.12
C GLY A 384 17.95 -31.35 15.21
N HIS A 385 16.68 -30.96 15.12
CA HIS A 385 15.72 -31.59 14.21
C HIS A 385 16.10 -31.40 12.73
N LEU A 386 16.64 -30.23 12.36
CA LEU A 386 17.10 -29.97 11.01
C LEU A 386 18.28 -30.88 10.64
N ALA A 387 19.22 -31.10 11.56
CA ALA A 387 20.32 -32.03 11.35
C ALA A 387 19.84 -33.49 11.20
N GLU A 388 18.79 -33.90 11.92
CA GLU A 388 18.16 -35.21 11.72
C GLU A 388 17.47 -35.33 10.37
N VAL A 389 16.74 -34.28 9.95
CA VAL A 389 16.11 -34.22 8.62
C VAL A 389 17.16 -34.22 7.51
N ASP A 390 18.26 -33.50 7.66
CA ASP A 390 19.37 -33.51 6.70
C ASP A 390 20.01 -34.90 6.59
N ALA A 391 20.15 -35.62 7.70
CA ALA A 391 20.64 -37.00 7.68
C ALA A 391 19.68 -37.94 6.92
N ASP A 392 18.37 -37.72 7.03
CA ASP A 392 17.37 -38.48 6.29
C ASP A 392 17.27 -38.06 4.81
N VAL A 393 17.47 -36.78 4.49
CA VAL A 393 17.60 -36.29 3.11
C VAL A 393 18.82 -36.91 2.43
N VAL A 394 19.96 -37.02 3.12
CA VAL A 394 21.15 -37.70 2.58
C VAL A 394 20.88 -39.18 2.30
N LYS A 395 20.14 -39.88 3.18
CA LYS A 395 19.71 -41.27 2.90
C LYS A 395 18.79 -41.34 1.69
N LEU A 396 17.78 -40.47 1.60
CA LEU A 396 16.86 -40.43 0.46
C LEU A 396 17.59 -40.08 -0.85
N GLN A 397 18.59 -39.19 -0.80
CA GLN A 397 19.43 -38.89 -1.96
C GLN A 397 20.23 -40.12 -2.41
N SER A 398 20.74 -40.91 -1.48
CA SER A 398 21.41 -42.18 -1.82
C SER A 398 20.45 -43.20 -2.46
N GLU A 399 19.22 -43.33 -1.93
CA GLU A 399 18.18 -44.20 -2.51
C GLU A 399 17.73 -43.71 -3.90
N ILE A 400 17.60 -42.40 -4.10
CA ILE A 400 17.27 -41.81 -5.41
C ILE A 400 18.38 -42.10 -6.43
N GLU A 401 19.64 -42.05 -6.01
CA GLU A 401 20.76 -42.29 -6.93
C GLU A 401 20.86 -43.77 -7.31
N GLU A 402 20.54 -44.70 -6.40
CA GLU A 402 20.37 -46.12 -6.73
C GLU A 402 19.24 -46.32 -7.74
N HIS A 403 18.06 -45.71 -7.52
CA HIS A 403 16.95 -45.81 -8.47
C HIS A 403 17.26 -45.16 -9.82
N LYS A 404 18.03 -44.07 -9.89
CA LYS A 404 18.50 -43.51 -11.16
C LYS A 404 19.39 -44.49 -11.92
N GLN A 405 20.27 -45.21 -11.23
CA GLN A 405 21.08 -46.26 -11.86
C GLN A 405 20.22 -47.40 -12.39
N GLU A 406 19.16 -47.79 -11.68
CA GLU A 406 18.19 -48.78 -12.16
C GLU A 406 17.40 -48.29 -13.39
N VAL A 407 16.94 -47.04 -13.37
CA VAL A 407 16.25 -46.42 -14.51
C VAL A 407 17.18 -46.31 -15.72
N ALA A 408 18.46 -46.01 -15.52
CA ALA A 408 19.45 -46.01 -16.61
C ALA A 408 19.64 -47.41 -17.22
N LYS A 409 19.67 -48.46 -16.39
CA LYS A 409 19.72 -49.86 -16.87
C LYS A 409 18.47 -50.22 -17.68
N LEU A 410 17.28 -49.86 -17.18
CA LEU A 410 16.01 -50.09 -17.87
C LEU A 410 15.92 -49.29 -19.19
N SER A 411 16.41 -48.06 -19.20
CA SER A 411 16.48 -47.23 -20.41
C SER A 411 17.34 -47.87 -21.49
N ASN A 412 18.52 -48.39 -21.12
CA ASN A 412 19.38 -49.11 -22.07
C ASN A 412 18.72 -50.40 -22.58
N GLN A 413 17.96 -51.11 -21.75
CA GLN A 413 17.17 -52.27 -22.21
C GLN A 413 16.08 -51.85 -23.21
N ILE A 414 15.38 -50.74 -22.97
CA ILE A 414 14.36 -50.21 -23.90
C ILE A 414 14.99 -49.84 -25.24
N VAL A 415 16.18 -49.22 -25.24
CA VAL A 415 16.92 -48.91 -26.47
C VAL A 415 17.25 -50.17 -27.25
N ASN A 416 17.75 -51.22 -26.58
CA ASN A 416 18.02 -52.51 -27.23
C ASN A 416 16.74 -53.14 -27.80
N TYR A 417 15.63 -53.13 -27.07
CA TYR A 417 14.35 -53.63 -27.58
C TYR A 417 13.80 -52.79 -28.75
N ALA A 418 14.08 -51.49 -28.78
CA ALA A 418 13.71 -50.63 -29.89
C ALA A 418 14.55 -50.91 -31.15
N GLU A 419 15.83 -51.25 -30.98
CA GLU A 419 16.69 -51.71 -32.08
C GLU A 419 16.23 -53.07 -32.62
N GLU A 420 15.87 -54.02 -31.73
CA GLU A 420 15.27 -55.28 -32.12
C GLU A 420 13.94 -55.06 -32.87
N LYS A 421 13.08 -54.17 -32.37
CA LYS A 421 11.82 -53.82 -33.05
C LYS A 421 12.08 -53.24 -34.44
N LYS A 422 13.08 -52.36 -34.61
CA LYS A 422 13.48 -51.84 -35.92
C LYS A 422 13.99 -52.95 -36.85
N ALA A 423 14.73 -53.93 -36.32
CA ALA A 423 15.16 -55.09 -37.10
C ALA A 423 13.95 -55.95 -37.54
N TYR A 424 12.96 -56.14 -36.68
CA TYR A 424 11.71 -56.83 -37.03
C TYR A 424 10.87 -56.04 -38.03
N GLU A 425 10.77 -54.72 -37.89
CA GLU A 425 10.08 -53.86 -38.86
C GLU A 425 10.80 -53.85 -40.21
N ALA A 426 12.13 -53.86 -40.23
CA ALA A 426 12.90 -54.00 -41.46
C ALA A 426 12.71 -55.38 -42.11
N ALA A 427 12.62 -56.45 -41.31
CA ALA A 427 12.26 -57.77 -41.79
C ALA A 427 10.82 -57.80 -42.34
N LEU A 428 9.87 -57.12 -41.68
CA LEU A 428 8.49 -56.99 -42.14
C LEU A 428 8.43 -56.24 -43.48
N MET A 429 9.19 -55.15 -43.62
CA MET A 429 9.28 -54.38 -44.87
C MET A 429 9.90 -55.21 -46.01
N SER A 430 10.87 -56.08 -45.69
CA SER A 430 11.41 -57.03 -46.68
C SER A 430 10.39 -58.12 -47.06
N PHE A 431 9.50 -58.47 -46.13
CA PHE A 431 8.38 -59.37 -46.37
C PHE A 431 7.31 -58.70 -47.24
N ASP A 432 6.98 -57.43 -46.99
CA ASP A 432 6.07 -56.61 -47.81
C ASP A 432 6.65 -56.35 -49.21
N GLU A 433 7.96 -56.20 -49.35
CA GLU A 433 8.64 -56.14 -50.65
C GLU A 433 8.60 -57.50 -51.38
N GLY A 434 8.64 -58.60 -50.60
CA GLY A 434 8.38 -59.95 -51.07
C GLY A 434 6.93 -60.12 -51.55
N GLU A 435 5.95 -59.66 -50.78
CA GLU A 435 4.53 -59.63 -51.17
C GLU A 435 4.32 -58.78 -52.41
N ARG A 436 4.93 -57.59 -52.52
CA ARG A 436 4.82 -56.78 -53.74
C ARG A 436 5.44 -57.44 -54.97
N LYS A 437 6.56 -58.15 -54.81
CA LYS A 437 7.15 -58.93 -55.92
C LYS A 437 6.29 -60.15 -56.27
N LEU A 438 5.68 -60.78 -55.27
CA LEU A 438 4.69 -61.84 -55.47
C LEU A 438 3.41 -61.31 -56.11
N ASP A 439 2.97 -60.10 -55.77
CA ASP A 439 1.81 -59.43 -56.35
C ASP A 439 2.09 -58.95 -57.77
N GLU A 440 3.30 -58.47 -58.08
CA GLU A 440 3.72 -58.18 -59.45
C GLU A 440 3.85 -59.47 -60.29
N GLN A 441 4.31 -60.57 -59.70
CA GLN A 441 4.32 -61.88 -60.34
C GLN A 441 2.90 -62.42 -60.50
N CYS A 442 2.02 -62.25 -59.51
CA CYS A 442 0.60 -62.61 -59.57
C CYS A 442 -0.17 -61.70 -60.52
N ALA A 443 0.24 -60.44 -60.73
CA ALA A 443 -0.33 -59.53 -61.72
C ALA A 443 0.07 -59.95 -63.14
N LYS A 444 1.34 -60.34 -63.35
CA LYS A 444 1.79 -60.91 -64.63
C LYS A 444 1.17 -62.28 -64.91
N ILE A 445 1.12 -63.14 -63.90
CA ILE A 445 0.46 -64.45 -63.98
C ILE A 445 -1.03 -64.24 -64.17
N SER A 446 -1.69 -63.25 -63.56
CA SER A 446 -3.11 -62.97 -63.77
C SER A 446 -3.42 -62.31 -65.11
N GLU A 447 -2.54 -61.52 -65.71
CA GLU A 447 -2.68 -61.12 -67.12
C GLU A 447 -2.52 -62.31 -68.07
N GLU A 448 -1.59 -63.24 -67.81
CA GLU A 448 -1.46 -64.50 -68.54
C GLU A 448 -2.66 -65.44 -68.27
N LEU A 449 -3.16 -65.50 -67.03
CA LEU A 449 -4.30 -66.33 -66.63
C LEU A 449 -5.61 -65.74 -67.15
N VAL A 450 -5.80 -64.43 -67.20
CA VAL A 450 -7.01 -63.79 -67.75
C VAL A 450 -7.09 -64.03 -69.26
N ASN A 451 -5.95 -64.04 -69.96
CA ASN A 451 -5.88 -64.41 -71.37
C ASN A 451 -6.10 -65.92 -71.62
N GLU A 452 -5.78 -66.78 -70.64
CA GLU A 452 -6.03 -68.23 -70.69
C GLU A 452 -7.44 -68.62 -70.19
N VAL A 453 -8.03 -67.84 -69.27
CA VAL A 453 -9.36 -68.01 -68.65
C VAL A 453 -10.50 -67.51 -69.57
N LEU A 454 -10.22 -66.59 -70.50
CA LEU A 454 -11.09 -66.32 -71.65
C LEU A 454 -11.20 -67.51 -72.64
N ARG A 455 -10.36 -68.55 -72.48
CA ARG A 455 -10.35 -69.74 -73.33
C ARG A 455 -10.89 -71.02 -72.70
N ARG A 456 -11.14 -71.11 -71.39
CA ARG A 456 -11.65 -72.36 -70.78
C ARG A 456 -12.69 -72.13 -69.69
N LYS A 457 -13.92 -72.53 -70.04
CA LYS A 457 -15.08 -72.73 -69.17
C LYS A 457 -14.76 -73.68 -68.02
N SER A 458 -15.51 -73.48 -66.92
CA SER A 458 -15.56 -74.22 -65.66
C SER A 458 -14.32 -74.11 -64.80
N VAL A 459 -14.46 -73.51 -63.62
CA VAL A 459 -14.36 -74.25 -62.36
C VAL A 459 -14.76 -73.32 -61.21
N GLU A 460 -15.76 -73.79 -60.49
CA GLU A 460 -16.43 -73.22 -59.34
C GLU A 460 -15.67 -73.55 -58.04
N GLU A 461 -14.35 -73.77 -58.10
CA GLU A 461 -13.53 -74.29 -56.98
C GLU A 461 -12.49 -73.29 -56.43
N ALA A 462 -12.54 -72.00 -56.80
CA ALA A 462 -11.64 -70.97 -56.26
C ALA A 462 -12.33 -69.92 -55.38
N LEU A 463 -13.63 -70.07 -55.13
CA LEU A 463 -14.36 -69.30 -54.10
C LEU A 463 -14.38 -70.02 -52.74
N GLU A 464 -13.97 -71.30 -52.69
CA GLU A 464 -14.04 -72.12 -51.47
C GLU A 464 -12.89 -71.89 -50.48
N THR A 465 -11.71 -71.43 -50.89
CA THR A 465 -10.58 -71.28 -49.94
C THR A 465 -10.50 -69.92 -49.24
N ALA A 466 -11.23 -68.90 -49.72
CA ALA A 466 -11.43 -67.64 -48.99
C ALA A 466 -12.69 -67.65 -48.11
N HIS A 467 -13.66 -68.53 -48.41
CA HIS A 467 -14.83 -68.76 -47.57
C HIS A 467 -14.58 -69.76 -46.42
N GLN A 468 -13.66 -70.71 -46.57
CA GLN A 468 -13.39 -71.74 -45.54
C GLN A 468 -12.75 -71.23 -44.24
N SER A 469 -12.00 -70.12 -44.23
CA SER A 469 -11.43 -69.56 -42.99
C SER A 469 -12.42 -68.67 -42.22
N LYS A 470 -13.38 -68.05 -42.92
CA LYS A 470 -14.47 -67.29 -42.30
C LYS A 470 -15.60 -68.21 -41.83
N GLU A 471 -15.91 -69.25 -42.61
CA GLU A 471 -16.89 -70.28 -42.26
C GLU A 471 -16.40 -71.19 -41.13
N TYR A 472 -15.08 -71.41 -40.96
CA TYR A 472 -14.51 -72.13 -39.81
C TYR A 472 -14.61 -71.35 -38.49
N TYR A 473 -14.42 -70.02 -38.51
CA TYR A 473 -14.59 -69.20 -37.30
C TYR A 473 -16.07 -68.96 -36.96
N ASP A 474 -16.92 -68.76 -37.96
CA ASP A 474 -18.36 -68.57 -37.76
C ASP A 474 -19.08 -69.88 -37.39
N ASN A 475 -18.67 -71.04 -37.93
CA ASN A 475 -19.18 -72.34 -37.49
C ASN A 475 -18.71 -72.71 -36.09
N ARG A 476 -17.49 -72.37 -35.68
CA ARG A 476 -16.99 -72.67 -34.32
C ARG A 476 -17.64 -71.76 -33.26
N LYS A 477 -17.96 -70.51 -33.64
CA LYS A 477 -18.76 -69.59 -32.83
C LYS A 477 -20.23 -70.01 -32.75
N ALA A 478 -20.83 -70.46 -33.85
CA ALA A 478 -22.18 -71.00 -33.87
C ALA A 478 -22.30 -72.36 -33.15
N GLU A 479 -21.26 -73.20 -33.18
CA GLU A 479 -21.20 -74.48 -32.48
C GLU A 479 -21.04 -74.29 -30.96
N VAL A 480 -20.19 -73.35 -30.53
CA VAL A 480 -20.08 -72.95 -29.12
C VAL A 480 -21.41 -72.36 -28.62
N ASN A 481 -22.07 -71.51 -29.41
CA ASN A 481 -23.38 -70.96 -29.03
C ASN A 481 -24.48 -72.02 -29.01
N ARG A 482 -24.50 -73.01 -29.93
CA ARG A 482 -25.42 -74.17 -29.88
C ARG A 482 -25.11 -75.14 -28.74
N ILE A 483 -23.88 -75.19 -28.24
CA ILE A 483 -23.49 -75.99 -27.06
C ILE A 483 -23.90 -75.24 -25.78
N VAL A 484 -23.72 -73.93 -25.74
CA VAL A 484 -24.18 -73.07 -24.63
C VAL A 484 -25.70 -73.10 -24.54
N ASP A 485 -26.43 -72.95 -25.66
CA ASP A 485 -27.89 -73.02 -25.68
C ASP A 485 -28.40 -74.43 -25.30
N ARG A 486 -27.74 -75.51 -25.71
CA ARG A 486 -28.05 -76.89 -25.24
C ARG A 486 -27.76 -77.09 -23.75
N LEU A 487 -26.70 -76.49 -23.21
CA LEU A 487 -26.37 -76.56 -21.79
C LEU A 487 -27.33 -75.71 -20.94
N PHE A 488 -27.88 -74.63 -21.48
CA PHE A 488 -28.98 -73.88 -20.86
C PHE A 488 -30.31 -74.64 -20.94
N ASP A 489 -30.62 -75.32 -22.05
CA ASP A 489 -31.78 -76.21 -22.20
C ASP A 489 -31.70 -77.45 -21.30
N ASP A 490 -30.50 -78.03 -21.13
CA ASP A 490 -30.25 -79.18 -20.24
C ASP A 490 -30.24 -78.76 -18.76
N LYS A 491 -29.83 -77.52 -18.46
CA LYS A 491 -29.99 -76.92 -17.13
C LYS A 491 -31.47 -76.70 -16.80
N GLU A 492 -32.28 -76.20 -17.75
CA GLU A 492 -33.73 -76.08 -17.57
C GLU A 492 -34.44 -77.44 -17.49
N LYS A 493 -34.05 -78.43 -18.30
CA LYS A 493 -34.57 -79.81 -18.21
C LYS A 493 -34.17 -80.49 -16.92
N MET A 494 -32.94 -80.28 -16.42
CA MET A 494 -32.51 -80.81 -15.12
C MET A 494 -33.18 -80.10 -13.95
N LEU A 495 -33.44 -78.78 -14.02
CA LEU A 495 -34.24 -78.07 -13.01
C LEU A 495 -35.69 -78.55 -13.00
N ARG A 496 -36.32 -78.76 -14.17
CA ARG A 496 -37.66 -79.39 -14.27
C ARG A 496 -37.66 -80.86 -13.81
N ARG A 497 -36.56 -81.60 -14.00
CA ARG A 497 -36.39 -83.00 -13.51
C ARG A 497 -36.20 -83.03 -11.99
N ILE A 498 -35.49 -82.07 -11.41
CA ILE A 498 -35.28 -81.89 -9.96
C ILE A 498 -36.60 -81.50 -9.27
N GLU A 499 -37.44 -80.67 -9.89
CA GLU A 499 -38.81 -80.40 -9.42
C GLU A 499 -39.72 -81.63 -9.48
N THR A 500 -39.58 -82.51 -10.50
CA THR A 500 -40.30 -83.80 -10.52
C THR A 500 -39.73 -84.86 -9.56
N LEU A 501 -38.44 -84.80 -9.23
CA LEU A 501 -37.77 -85.72 -8.30
C LEU A 501 -37.85 -85.28 -6.82
N GLN A 502 -38.39 -84.10 -6.52
CA GLN A 502 -38.84 -83.74 -5.18
C GLN A 502 -40.09 -84.53 -4.72
N LYS A 503 -40.69 -85.37 -5.58
CA LYS A 503 -41.86 -86.22 -5.25
C LYS A 503 -41.58 -87.73 -5.17
N GLY A 504 -40.33 -88.21 -5.22
CA GLY A 504 -40.02 -89.64 -5.22
C GLY A 504 -38.87 -90.02 -4.29
N ASN A 505 -39.19 -90.75 -3.22
CA ASN A 505 -38.30 -91.18 -2.16
C ASN A 505 -37.39 -92.35 -2.61
N TYR A 506 -36.09 -92.16 -2.89
CA TYR A 506 -35.08 -93.24 -2.90
C TYR A 506 -33.62 -92.69 -2.83
N ASP A 507 -32.93 -93.07 -1.75
CA ASP A 507 -31.49 -93.09 -1.41
C ASP A 507 -30.54 -92.02 -1.97
N ARG A 508 -30.58 -90.82 -1.36
CA ARG A 508 -29.69 -89.69 -1.64
C ARG A 508 -28.20 -89.96 -1.38
N GLU A 509 -27.81 -90.87 -0.48
CA GLU A 509 -26.41 -91.00 -0.07
C GLU A 509 -25.50 -91.74 -1.06
N LYS A 510 -26.01 -92.73 -1.81
CA LYS A 510 -25.20 -93.47 -2.80
C LYS A 510 -24.97 -92.69 -4.10
N LEU A 511 -25.93 -91.86 -4.51
CA LEU A 511 -25.81 -91.01 -5.70
C LEU A 511 -24.85 -89.84 -5.44
N ILE A 512 -24.91 -89.24 -4.24
CA ILE A 512 -23.96 -88.20 -3.81
C ILE A 512 -22.54 -88.78 -3.77
N LEU A 513 -22.32 -90.00 -3.26
CA LEU A 513 -20.98 -90.60 -3.23
C LEU A 513 -20.41 -90.92 -4.64
N GLN A 514 -21.25 -91.31 -5.60
CA GLN A 514 -20.84 -91.54 -7.00
C GLN A 514 -20.56 -90.23 -7.76
N ILE A 515 -21.33 -89.18 -7.50
CA ILE A 515 -21.11 -87.84 -8.07
C ILE A 515 -19.83 -87.23 -7.48
N THR A 516 -19.61 -87.33 -6.17
CA THR A 516 -18.39 -86.81 -5.51
C THR A 516 -17.11 -87.53 -5.96
N LYS A 517 -17.15 -88.84 -6.23
CA LYS A 517 -16.00 -89.57 -6.81
C LYS A 517 -15.70 -89.17 -8.26
N LYS A 518 -16.72 -88.93 -9.10
CA LYS A 518 -16.53 -88.48 -10.49
C LYS A 518 -16.13 -87.01 -10.58
N VAL A 519 -16.64 -86.14 -9.71
CA VAL A 519 -16.23 -84.73 -9.60
C VAL A 519 -14.81 -84.60 -9.04
N ALA A 520 -14.36 -85.47 -8.13
CA ALA A 520 -12.98 -85.50 -7.64
C ALA A 520 -11.97 -86.01 -8.70
N ALA A 521 -12.37 -86.95 -9.55
CA ALA A 521 -11.54 -87.42 -10.67
C ALA A 521 -11.41 -86.35 -11.78
N LEU A 522 -12.48 -85.59 -12.05
CA LEU A 522 -12.45 -84.42 -12.94
C LEU A 522 -11.60 -83.28 -12.38
N HIS A 523 -11.68 -83.00 -11.07
CA HIS A 523 -10.80 -82.02 -10.41
C HIS A 523 -9.32 -82.43 -10.49
N LYS A 524 -8.96 -83.69 -10.24
CA LYS A 524 -7.57 -84.16 -10.35
C LYS A 524 -7.01 -84.15 -11.78
N TYR A 525 -7.87 -84.29 -12.80
CA TYR A 525 -7.49 -84.20 -14.21
C TYR A 525 -7.36 -82.74 -14.70
N ILE A 526 -8.17 -81.82 -14.17
CA ILE A 526 -8.09 -80.38 -14.41
C ILE A 526 -6.86 -79.78 -13.69
N ASP A 527 -6.59 -80.18 -12.44
CA ASP A 527 -5.45 -79.69 -11.65
C ASP A 527 -4.09 -80.12 -12.26
N ASN A 528 -3.99 -81.34 -12.81
CA ASN A 528 -2.76 -81.78 -13.48
C ASN A 528 -2.51 -81.12 -14.86
N LYS A 529 -3.53 -80.56 -15.53
CA LYS A 529 -3.36 -79.82 -16.80
C LYS A 529 -3.24 -78.30 -16.60
N LEU A 530 -3.63 -77.77 -15.44
CA LEU A 530 -3.35 -76.38 -15.04
C LEU A 530 -1.92 -76.17 -14.48
N ASN A 531 -1.19 -77.24 -14.17
CA ASN A 531 0.20 -77.16 -13.68
C ASN A 531 1.30 -76.89 -14.74
N VAL A 532 0.92 -76.51 -15.97
CA VAL A 532 1.83 -75.80 -16.90
C VAL A 532 1.70 -74.27 -16.74
N ASN A 533 0.62 -73.78 -16.10
CA ASN A 533 0.43 -72.36 -15.79
C ASN A 533 1.13 -71.89 -14.50
N GLU A 534 1.71 -72.77 -13.68
CA GLU A 534 2.53 -72.33 -12.53
C GLU A 534 3.97 -71.94 -12.92
N LYS A 535 4.48 -72.41 -14.06
CA LYS A 535 5.73 -71.87 -14.65
C LYS A 535 5.52 -70.63 -15.51
N VAL A 536 4.28 -70.35 -15.94
CA VAL A 536 3.91 -69.10 -16.65
C VAL A 536 3.51 -68.00 -15.65
N ARG A 537 2.88 -68.33 -14.52
CA ARG A 537 2.60 -67.36 -13.44
C ARG A 537 3.86 -66.72 -12.84
N ASN A 538 5.00 -67.42 -12.84
CA ASN A 538 6.28 -66.89 -12.37
C ASN A 538 7.10 -66.16 -13.45
N LEU A 539 6.57 -66.01 -14.67
CA LEU A 539 7.07 -65.07 -15.69
C LEU A 539 6.10 -63.88 -15.90
N ASP A 540 4.80 -64.07 -15.67
CA ASP A 540 3.78 -63.00 -15.74
C ASP A 540 3.74 -62.09 -14.50
N MET A 541 4.33 -62.50 -13.36
CA MET A 541 4.51 -61.59 -12.20
C MET A 541 5.70 -60.63 -12.35
N ALA A 542 6.48 -60.71 -13.45
CA ALA A 542 7.66 -59.86 -13.66
C ALA A 542 7.55 -58.85 -14.83
N ILE A 543 6.54 -58.89 -15.71
CA ILE A 543 6.39 -57.90 -16.81
C ILE A 543 4.91 -57.57 -17.04
N SER A 544 4.33 -56.72 -16.19
CA SER A 544 3.14 -55.92 -16.55
C SER A 544 3.03 -54.70 -15.64
N THR A 545 3.81 -53.67 -15.95
CA THR A 545 3.41 -52.28 -15.75
C THR A 545 3.20 -51.60 -17.12
N LYS A 546 1.93 -51.21 -17.33
CA LYS A 546 1.34 -50.19 -18.21
C LYS A 546 0.72 -50.56 -19.59
N PRO A 547 -0.42 -49.90 -19.96
CA PRO A 547 -1.38 -50.40 -20.95
C PRO A 547 -1.69 -49.45 -22.14
N ALA A 548 -2.26 -49.97 -23.25
CA ALA A 548 -3.16 -49.23 -24.15
C ALA A 548 -3.88 -50.15 -25.18
N SER A 549 -5.22 -50.21 -25.14
CA SER A 549 -6.14 -49.78 -26.23
C SER A 549 -7.57 -50.32 -26.04
N ALA A 550 -8.55 -49.47 -26.35
CA ALA A 550 -9.99 -49.56 -26.01
C ALA A 550 -10.81 -50.54 -26.90
N PRO A 551 -12.10 -50.83 -26.57
CA PRO A 551 -13.17 -50.02 -27.18
C PRO A 551 -14.41 -49.77 -26.30
N ALA A 552 -15.25 -48.86 -26.77
CA ALA A 552 -16.44 -48.28 -26.14
C ALA A 552 -17.50 -49.28 -25.61
N ALA A 553 -17.87 -49.13 -24.33
CA ALA A 553 -19.23 -49.04 -23.79
C ALA A 553 -19.19 -49.16 -22.25
N ALA A 554 -20.01 -48.35 -21.57
CA ALA A 554 -20.24 -48.34 -20.11
C ALA A 554 -19.08 -47.88 -19.20
N VAL A 555 -18.78 -46.58 -19.21
CA VAL A 555 -18.02 -45.92 -18.14
C VAL A 555 -19.00 -45.30 -17.14
N SER A 556 -19.34 -46.06 -16.10
CA SER A 556 -19.89 -45.52 -14.86
C SER A 556 -18.91 -45.81 -13.72
N ALA A 557 -18.57 -44.74 -12.98
CA ALA A 557 -17.89 -44.75 -11.68
C ALA A 557 -16.39 -45.11 -11.66
N LYS A 558 -15.52 -44.12 -11.93
CA LYS A 558 -14.33 -43.77 -11.11
C LYS A 558 -13.55 -42.59 -11.71
N SER A 559 -13.98 -41.38 -11.36
CA SER A 559 -13.15 -40.17 -11.30
C SER A 559 -13.80 -39.22 -10.30
N LYS A 560 -13.47 -39.37 -9.02
CA LYS A 560 -13.81 -38.40 -7.97
C LYS A 560 -12.52 -37.88 -7.38
N GLN A 561 -11.97 -36.85 -8.03
CA GLN A 561 -11.41 -35.63 -7.42
C GLN A 561 -10.77 -34.80 -8.54
N PHE A 562 -11.25 -33.55 -8.66
CA PHE A 562 -10.95 -32.54 -9.69
C PHE A 562 -11.46 -32.82 -11.11
N LYS A 563 -12.78 -32.74 -11.25
CA LYS A 563 -13.46 -32.37 -12.50
C LYS A 563 -14.49 -31.30 -12.15
N ASP A 564 -14.06 -30.05 -12.09
CA ASP A 564 -14.98 -28.92 -12.18
C ASP A 564 -15.39 -28.80 -13.65
N LYS A 565 -16.22 -29.75 -14.12
CA LYS A 565 -17.07 -29.50 -15.28
C LYS A 565 -18.26 -28.71 -14.78
N ASP A 566 -18.01 -27.47 -14.42
CA ASP A 566 -19.08 -26.55 -14.09
C ASP A 566 -19.97 -26.38 -15.32
N LYS A 567 -21.28 -26.26 -15.09
CA LYS A 567 -22.20 -25.93 -16.17
C LYS A 567 -21.74 -24.62 -16.81
N PRO A 568 -21.83 -24.42 -18.14
CA PRO A 568 -21.41 -23.19 -18.79
C PRO A 568 -22.00 -21.91 -18.17
N GLU A 569 -23.23 -22.00 -17.65
CA GLU A 569 -23.88 -20.93 -16.89
C GLU A 569 -23.19 -20.64 -15.55
N SER A 570 -22.76 -21.68 -14.83
CA SER A 570 -22.05 -21.57 -13.55
C SER A 570 -20.68 -20.92 -13.72
N VAL A 571 -19.96 -21.28 -14.79
CA VAL A 571 -18.65 -20.66 -15.11
C VAL A 571 -18.81 -19.17 -15.39
N ARG A 572 -19.82 -18.79 -16.19
CA ARG A 572 -20.10 -17.38 -16.49
C ARG A 572 -20.47 -16.59 -15.24
N ASN A 573 -21.30 -17.15 -14.37
CA ASN A 573 -21.68 -16.51 -13.12
C ASN A 573 -20.48 -16.35 -12.18
N SER A 574 -19.64 -17.38 -12.06
CA SER A 574 -18.38 -17.31 -11.30
C SER A 574 -17.46 -16.20 -11.82
N ASN A 575 -17.29 -16.12 -13.14
CA ASN A 575 -16.51 -15.08 -13.81
C ASN A 575 -17.03 -13.67 -13.50
N ILE A 576 -18.35 -13.47 -13.60
CA ILE A 576 -19.00 -12.18 -13.35
C ILE A 576 -18.84 -11.79 -11.88
N VAL A 577 -19.10 -12.70 -10.94
CA VAL A 577 -19.01 -12.43 -9.50
C VAL A 577 -17.57 -12.07 -9.10
N ALA A 578 -16.57 -12.81 -9.60
CA ALA A 578 -15.17 -12.53 -9.31
C ALA A 578 -14.72 -11.16 -9.86
N ALA A 579 -15.11 -10.83 -11.09
CA ALA A 579 -14.80 -9.54 -11.71
C ALA A 579 -15.51 -8.37 -11.01
N LYS A 580 -16.79 -8.56 -10.65
CA LYS A 580 -17.58 -7.57 -9.92
C LYS A 580 -17.00 -7.26 -8.54
N ALA A 581 -16.55 -8.28 -7.81
CA ALA A 581 -15.92 -8.09 -6.50
C ALA A 581 -14.68 -7.18 -6.56
N VAL A 582 -13.88 -7.33 -7.63
CA VAL A 582 -12.71 -6.45 -7.85
C VAL A 582 -13.13 -5.03 -8.23
N ALA A 583 -14.15 -4.88 -9.08
CA ALA A 583 -14.68 -3.57 -9.42
C ALA A 583 -15.26 -2.83 -8.20
N ASP A 584 -15.97 -3.53 -7.32
CA ASP A 584 -16.54 -2.97 -6.08
C ASP A 584 -15.45 -2.54 -5.09
N ALA A 585 -14.33 -3.28 -4.99
CA ALA A 585 -13.19 -2.88 -4.17
C ALA A 585 -12.58 -1.53 -4.60
N ILE A 586 -12.50 -1.31 -5.92
CA ILE A 586 -11.92 -0.10 -6.52
C ILE A 586 -12.93 1.05 -6.57
N ARG A 587 -14.24 0.77 -6.62
CA ARG A 587 -15.31 1.78 -6.71
C ARG A 587 -15.19 2.90 -5.68
N THR A 588 -14.75 2.56 -4.47
CA THR A 588 -14.55 3.51 -3.36
C THR A 588 -13.38 4.49 -3.55
N SER A 589 -12.50 4.27 -4.54
CA SER A 589 -11.43 5.18 -4.93
C SER A 589 -11.85 6.14 -6.05
N LEU A 590 -13.03 5.98 -6.65
CA LEU A 590 -13.44 6.81 -7.78
C LEU A 590 -13.82 8.25 -7.36
N GLY A 591 -13.27 9.24 -8.07
CA GLY A 591 -13.64 10.65 -7.93
C GLY A 591 -12.77 11.44 -6.93
N PRO A 592 -13.00 12.76 -6.80
CA PRO A 592 -12.14 13.64 -6.00
C PRO A 592 -12.27 13.44 -4.49
N ARG A 593 -13.31 12.74 -4.03
CA ARG A 593 -13.48 12.29 -2.64
C ARG A 593 -13.30 10.77 -2.50
N GLY A 594 -12.68 10.13 -3.49
CA GLY A 594 -12.30 8.73 -3.41
C GLY A 594 -11.31 8.50 -2.27
N MET A 595 -11.43 7.35 -1.61
CA MET A 595 -10.54 6.96 -0.52
C MET A 595 -9.32 6.22 -1.04
N ASP A 596 -8.14 6.63 -0.58
CA ASP A 596 -6.87 5.96 -0.88
C ASP A 596 -6.85 4.54 -0.31
N LYS A 597 -6.12 3.65 -0.98
CA LYS A 597 -5.89 2.28 -0.54
C LYS A 597 -4.45 2.13 -0.05
N MET A 598 -4.32 1.59 1.16
CA MET A 598 -3.04 1.14 1.69
C MET A 598 -2.88 -0.35 1.35
N ILE A 599 -1.82 -0.67 0.61
CA ILE A 599 -1.49 -2.04 0.20
C ILE A 599 -0.15 -2.39 0.80
N GLN A 600 -0.12 -3.45 1.61
CA GLN A 600 1.11 -4.01 2.13
C GLN A 600 1.51 -5.21 1.28
N SER A 601 2.66 -5.12 0.63
CA SER A 601 3.25 -6.23 -0.11
C SER A 601 3.79 -7.29 0.85
N GLY A 602 3.96 -8.54 0.37
CA GLY A 602 4.52 -9.63 1.19
C GLY A 602 5.93 -9.37 1.73
N ASN A 603 6.66 -8.43 1.12
CA ASN A 603 7.98 -7.99 1.56
C ASN A 603 7.94 -6.97 2.71
N GLY A 604 6.75 -6.54 3.14
CA GLY A 604 6.55 -5.49 4.13
C GLY A 604 6.49 -4.06 3.55
N ASP A 605 6.73 -3.89 2.25
CA ASP A 605 6.62 -2.60 1.58
C ASP A 605 5.15 -2.12 1.56
N VAL A 606 4.91 -0.95 2.14
CA VAL A 606 3.60 -0.31 2.16
C VAL A 606 3.53 0.70 1.01
N THR A 607 2.49 0.61 0.18
CA THR A 607 2.16 1.62 -0.82
C THR A 607 0.78 2.20 -0.50
N ILE A 608 0.66 3.52 -0.54
CA ILE A 608 -0.62 4.22 -0.44
C ILE A 608 -0.90 4.84 -1.80
N THR A 609 -2.07 4.56 -2.36
CA THR A 609 -2.45 5.16 -3.65
C THR A 609 -3.96 5.18 -3.87
N ASN A 610 -4.40 6.16 -4.67
CA ASN A 610 -5.74 6.26 -5.21
C ASN A 610 -5.87 5.63 -6.60
N ASP A 611 -4.75 5.49 -7.33
CA ASP A 611 -4.78 5.06 -8.73
C ASP A 611 -5.19 3.58 -8.85
N GLY A 612 -6.24 3.34 -9.64
CA GLY A 612 -6.81 2.02 -9.85
C GLY A 612 -5.87 1.04 -10.53
N ALA A 613 -4.99 1.51 -11.42
CA ALA A 613 -4.01 0.65 -12.07
C ALA A 613 -2.97 0.18 -11.06
N THR A 614 -2.44 1.09 -10.25
CA THR A 614 -1.47 0.76 -9.19
C THR A 614 -2.08 -0.18 -8.15
N ILE A 615 -3.32 0.07 -7.69
CA ILE A 615 -4.04 -0.80 -6.76
C ILE A 615 -4.14 -2.22 -7.30
N LEU A 616 -4.59 -2.36 -8.55
CA LEU A 616 -4.76 -3.66 -9.21
C LEU A 616 -3.46 -4.39 -9.50
N ASN A 617 -2.38 -3.66 -9.75
CA ASN A 617 -1.06 -4.23 -10.03
C ASN A 617 -0.39 -4.78 -8.78
N GLN A 618 -0.62 -4.15 -7.63
CA GLN A 618 -0.08 -4.58 -6.35
C GLN A 618 -0.96 -5.64 -5.68
N MET A 619 -2.25 -5.67 -5.99
CA MET A 619 -3.17 -6.70 -5.51
C MET A 619 -2.87 -8.07 -6.15
N SER A 620 -2.71 -9.11 -5.33
CA SER A 620 -2.48 -10.49 -5.79
C SER A 620 -3.79 -11.16 -6.23
N VAL A 621 -4.18 -10.90 -7.48
CA VAL A 621 -5.40 -11.46 -8.07
C VAL A 621 -5.17 -12.88 -8.60
N ILE A 622 -5.84 -13.88 -8.01
CA ILE A 622 -5.72 -15.30 -8.39
C ILE A 622 -6.66 -15.64 -9.57
N HIS A 623 -7.89 -15.12 -9.55
CA HIS A 623 -8.92 -15.50 -10.53
C HIS A 623 -8.60 -14.94 -11.93
N PRO A 624 -8.61 -15.75 -13.02
CA PRO A 624 -8.22 -15.29 -14.36
C PRO A 624 -9.04 -14.10 -14.87
N THR A 625 -10.36 -14.13 -14.70
CA THR A 625 -11.27 -13.04 -15.13
C THR A 625 -11.00 -11.73 -14.39
N ALA A 626 -10.62 -11.82 -13.11
CA ALA A 626 -10.25 -10.63 -12.34
C ALA A 626 -8.89 -10.08 -12.81
N LYS A 627 -7.95 -10.95 -13.22
CA LYS A 627 -6.70 -10.54 -13.87
C LYS A 627 -6.94 -9.82 -15.20
N MET A 628 -8.00 -10.18 -15.95
CA MET A 628 -8.38 -9.42 -17.15
C MET A 628 -8.75 -7.96 -16.82
N LEU A 629 -9.35 -7.67 -15.65
CA LEU A 629 -9.60 -6.29 -15.21
C LEU A 629 -8.31 -5.55 -14.86
N VAL A 630 -7.30 -6.24 -14.31
CA VAL A 630 -5.96 -5.67 -14.10
C VAL A 630 -5.35 -5.27 -15.45
N GLU A 631 -5.42 -6.13 -16.45
CA GLU A 631 -4.92 -5.85 -17.80
C GLU A 631 -5.69 -4.72 -18.49
N LEU A 632 -7.00 -4.65 -18.28
CA LEU A 632 -7.85 -3.55 -18.76
C LEU A 632 -7.40 -2.19 -18.17
N SER A 633 -7.17 -2.14 -16.86
CA SER A 633 -6.69 -0.92 -16.19
C SER A 633 -5.32 -0.50 -16.70
N LYS A 634 -4.39 -1.45 -16.90
CA LYS A 634 -3.08 -1.20 -17.53
C LYS A 634 -3.19 -0.68 -18.96
N ALA A 635 -4.11 -1.21 -19.76
CA ALA A 635 -4.30 -0.77 -21.13
C ALA A 635 -4.78 0.69 -21.19
N GLN A 636 -5.71 1.06 -20.31
CA GLN A 636 -6.19 2.42 -20.15
C GLN A 636 -5.08 3.38 -19.69
N ASP A 637 -4.23 2.94 -18.75
CA ASP A 637 -3.07 3.70 -18.28
C ASP A 637 -2.07 4.01 -19.41
N VAL A 638 -1.78 3.02 -20.26
CA VAL A 638 -0.85 3.21 -21.39
C VAL A 638 -1.44 4.12 -22.48
N GLU A 639 -2.72 3.94 -22.83
CA GLU A 639 -3.36 4.65 -23.94
C GLU A 639 -3.71 6.09 -23.58
N ALA A 640 -4.48 6.26 -22.50
CA ALA A 640 -4.94 7.54 -21.99
C ALA A 640 -4.06 8.00 -20.82
N GLY A 641 -3.85 7.15 -19.82
CA GLY A 641 -3.12 7.47 -18.58
C GLY A 641 -3.94 8.28 -17.57
N ASP A 642 -5.26 8.25 -17.74
CA ASP A 642 -6.25 8.66 -16.74
C ASP A 642 -7.50 7.78 -16.92
N GLY A 643 -8.38 7.74 -15.93
CA GLY A 643 -9.60 6.93 -15.93
C GLY A 643 -9.38 5.43 -15.72
N THR A 644 -8.26 5.05 -15.10
CA THR A 644 -7.90 3.65 -14.76
C THR A 644 -8.92 3.02 -13.80
N THR A 645 -9.44 3.79 -12.84
CA THR A 645 -10.54 3.40 -11.95
C THR A 645 -11.87 3.34 -12.71
N THR A 646 -12.18 4.38 -13.50
CA THR A 646 -13.44 4.49 -14.26
C THR A 646 -13.67 3.30 -15.18
N VAL A 647 -12.64 2.86 -15.92
CA VAL A 647 -12.77 1.75 -16.86
C VAL A 647 -13.12 0.43 -16.16
N VAL A 648 -12.57 0.19 -14.98
CA VAL A 648 -12.84 -1.04 -14.19
C VAL A 648 -14.22 -1.00 -13.56
N VAL A 649 -14.63 0.14 -13.01
CA VAL A 649 -15.98 0.32 -12.43
C VAL A 649 -17.05 0.17 -13.51
N MET A 650 -16.83 0.78 -14.69
CA MET A 650 -17.74 0.65 -15.83
C MET A 650 -17.80 -0.80 -16.35
N ALA A 651 -16.67 -1.50 -16.39
CA ALA A 651 -16.66 -2.92 -16.74
C ALA A 651 -17.47 -3.76 -15.75
N GLY A 652 -17.33 -3.52 -14.44
CA GLY A 652 -18.15 -4.14 -13.40
C GLY A 652 -19.65 -3.86 -13.54
N ALA A 653 -20.01 -2.61 -13.85
CA ALA A 653 -21.40 -2.19 -14.06
C ALA A 653 -22.05 -2.92 -15.24
N LEU A 654 -21.33 -3.00 -16.36
CA LEU A 654 -21.79 -3.65 -17.56
C LEU A 654 -21.85 -5.18 -17.40
N LEU A 655 -20.97 -5.79 -16.59
CA LEU A 655 -21.08 -7.21 -16.22
C LEU A 655 -22.32 -7.48 -15.36
N ASP A 656 -22.65 -6.61 -14.41
CA ASP A 656 -23.89 -6.70 -13.62
C ASP A 656 -25.14 -6.54 -14.49
N ALA A 657 -25.09 -5.65 -15.48
CA ALA A 657 -26.13 -5.50 -16.49
C ALA A 657 -26.25 -6.77 -17.37
N ALA A 658 -25.13 -7.38 -17.75
CA ALA A 658 -25.13 -8.63 -18.51
C ALA A 658 -25.72 -9.78 -17.70
N ASP A 659 -25.42 -9.90 -16.40
CA ASP A 659 -25.97 -10.92 -15.52
C ASP A 659 -27.51 -10.86 -15.45
N LYS A 660 -28.07 -9.65 -15.31
CA LYS A 660 -29.51 -9.41 -15.36
C LYS A 660 -30.16 -9.81 -16.69
N LEU A 661 -29.43 -9.73 -17.80
CA LEU A 661 -29.90 -10.14 -19.12
C LEU A 661 -29.78 -11.67 -19.33
N LEU A 662 -28.71 -12.27 -18.81
CA LEU A 662 -28.52 -13.73 -18.80
C LEU A 662 -29.62 -14.42 -17.97
N ALA A 663 -29.97 -13.86 -16.82
CA ALA A 663 -31.08 -14.34 -15.99
C ALA A 663 -32.44 -14.30 -16.71
N LYS A 664 -32.60 -13.42 -17.71
CA LYS A 664 -33.79 -13.35 -18.58
C LYS A 664 -33.74 -14.33 -19.76
N GLY A 665 -32.68 -15.12 -19.88
CA GLY A 665 -32.50 -16.12 -20.94
C GLY A 665 -31.99 -15.55 -22.27
N ILE A 666 -31.43 -14.34 -22.29
CA ILE A 666 -30.85 -13.77 -23.51
C ILE A 666 -29.49 -14.44 -23.78
N HIS A 667 -29.25 -14.86 -25.02
CA HIS A 667 -28.02 -15.53 -25.37
C HIS A 667 -26.79 -14.59 -25.20
N PRO A 668 -25.70 -15.04 -24.57
CA PRO A 668 -24.51 -14.23 -24.29
C PRO A 668 -23.90 -13.55 -25.53
N THR A 669 -23.88 -14.24 -26.69
CA THR A 669 -23.40 -13.66 -27.94
C THR A 669 -24.21 -12.44 -28.36
N THR A 670 -25.53 -12.48 -28.23
CA THR A 670 -26.42 -11.36 -28.56
C THR A 670 -26.16 -10.16 -27.65
N ILE A 671 -25.92 -10.40 -26.35
CA ILE A 671 -25.53 -9.35 -25.40
C ILE A 671 -24.20 -8.74 -25.82
N SER A 672 -23.20 -9.57 -26.11
CA SER A 672 -21.86 -9.13 -26.46
C SER A 672 -21.81 -8.30 -27.75
N GLU A 673 -22.58 -8.67 -28.78
CA GLU A 673 -22.68 -7.91 -30.02
C GLU A 673 -23.46 -6.61 -29.82
N SER A 674 -24.53 -6.65 -29.02
CA SER A 674 -25.33 -5.45 -28.72
C SER A 674 -24.51 -4.41 -27.96
N PHE A 675 -23.72 -4.83 -26.96
CA PHE A 675 -22.86 -3.93 -26.20
C PHE A 675 -21.76 -3.29 -27.06
N GLN A 676 -21.18 -4.04 -28.00
CA GLN A 676 -20.19 -3.48 -28.93
C GLN A 676 -20.81 -2.39 -29.84
N ARG A 677 -22.03 -2.63 -30.35
CA ARG A 677 -22.74 -1.65 -31.18
C ARG A 677 -23.13 -0.42 -30.36
N ALA A 678 -23.59 -0.60 -29.11
CA ALA A 678 -23.91 0.49 -28.20
C ALA A 678 -22.67 1.34 -27.86
N ALA A 679 -21.51 0.71 -27.63
CA ALA A 679 -20.24 1.41 -27.40
C ALA A 679 -19.79 2.23 -28.62
N SER A 680 -20.00 1.72 -29.83
CA SER A 680 -19.67 2.46 -31.07
C SER A 680 -20.58 3.70 -31.24
N GLU A 681 -21.87 3.58 -30.91
CA GLU A 681 -22.79 4.71 -30.92
C GLU A 681 -22.45 5.73 -29.81
N ALA A 682 -22.04 5.26 -28.63
CA ALA A 682 -21.60 6.10 -27.53
C ALA A 682 -20.39 6.97 -27.90
N GLU A 683 -19.44 6.45 -28.69
CA GLU A 683 -18.30 7.22 -29.19
C GLU A 683 -18.74 8.39 -30.08
N VAL A 684 -19.72 8.17 -30.96
CA VAL A 684 -20.29 9.23 -31.80
C VAL A 684 -20.98 10.30 -30.96
N ILE A 685 -21.70 9.91 -29.91
CA ILE A 685 -22.34 10.85 -28.98
C ILE A 685 -21.28 11.71 -28.27
N LEU A 686 -20.20 11.09 -27.78
CA LEU A 686 -19.09 11.79 -27.12
C LEU A 686 -18.39 12.79 -28.05
N GLU A 687 -18.16 12.43 -29.31
CA GLU A 687 -17.57 13.33 -30.31
C GLU A 687 -18.45 14.56 -30.55
N ASN A 688 -19.77 14.38 -30.66
CA ASN A 688 -20.73 15.48 -30.81
C ASN A 688 -20.84 16.37 -29.56
N MET A 689 -20.60 15.81 -28.38
CA MET A 689 -20.59 16.55 -27.12
C MET A 689 -19.36 17.46 -26.98
N SER A 690 -18.25 17.06 -27.61
CA SER A 690 -16.91 17.61 -27.37
C SER A 690 -16.66 19.03 -27.92
N TYR A 691 -15.67 19.69 -27.31
CA TYR A 691 -15.21 21.03 -27.64
C TYR A 691 -13.76 20.99 -28.14
N PRO A 692 -13.44 21.58 -29.31
CA PRO A 692 -12.07 21.62 -29.80
C PRO A 692 -11.19 22.53 -28.93
N VAL A 693 -9.94 22.14 -28.73
CA VAL A 693 -8.95 22.89 -27.91
C VAL A 693 -7.87 23.48 -28.78
N ASP A 694 -7.50 24.72 -28.48
CA ASP A 694 -6.30 25.35 -29.04
C ASP A 694 -5.08 25.14 -28.13
N PHE A 695 -3.97 24.71 -28.72
CA PHE A 695 -2.74 24.38 -27.99
C PHE A 695 -1.89 25.59 -27.62
N ASP A 696 -2.18 26.73 -28.24
CA ASP A 696 -1.52 28.00 -27.97
C ASP A 696 -1.98 28.62 -26.63
N GLN A 697 -3.09 28.15 -26.05
CA GLN A 697 -3.63 28.66 -24.79
C GLN A 697 -3.15 27.83 -23.59
N ASP A 698 -2.00 28.21 -23.02
CA ASP A 698 -1.38 27.54 -21.86
C ASP A 698 -2.30 27.45 -20.65
N GLU A 699 -3.12 28.48 -20.39
CA GLU A 699 -4.04 28.51 -19.25
C GLU A 699 -5.04 27.36 -19.27
N GLN A 700 -5.58 27.01 -20.45
CA GLN A 700 -6.52 25.90 -20.57
C GLN A 700 -5.84 24.57 -20.28
N LEU A 701 -4.63 24.35 -20.82
CA LEU A 701 -3.85 23.13 -20.58
C LEU A 701 -3.48 22.97 -19.11
N VAL A 702 -3.09 24.07 -18.43
CA VAL A 702 -2.78 24.06 -17.00
C VAL A 702 -4.02 23.75 -16.17
N LYS A 703 -5.19 24.30 -16.52
CA LYS A 703 -6.46 23.98 -15.84
C LYS A 703 -6.79 22.50 -15.96
N ILE A 704 -6.67 21.91 -17.16
CA ILE A 704 -6.98 20.48 -17.38
C ILE A 704 -6.01 19.59 -16.60
N ALA A 705 -4.71 19.90 -16.63
CA ALA A 705 -3.72 19.18 -15.82
C ALA A 705 -3.99 19.33 -14.31
N SER A 706 -4.41 20.50 -13.85
CA SER A 706 -4.79 20.72 -12.45
C SER A 706 -6.01 19.90 -12.05
N THR A 707 -6.99 19.72 -12.94
CA THR A 707 -8.19 18.92 -12.66
C THR A 707 -7.85 17.46 -12.38
N SER A 708 -6.92 16.86 -13.12
CA SER A 708 -6.46 15.47 -12.88
C SER A 708 -5.68 15.30 -11.57
N LEU A 709 -4.96 16.34 -11.13
CA LEU A 709 -4.19 16.31 -9.88
C LEU A 709 -5.04 16.52 -8.61
N ASN A 710 -6.23 17.12 -8.75
CA ASN A 710 -7.06 17.54 -7.61
C ASN A 710 -7.58 16.39 -6.73
N SER A 711 -7.70 15.17 -7.26
CA SER A 711 -8.14 13.99 -6.50
C SER A 711 -7.03 13.34 -5.68
N LYS A 712 -5.78 13.80 -5.82
CA LYS A 712 -4.60 13.12 -5.27
C LYS A 712 -4.03 13.81 -4.05
N VAL A 713 -3.12 13.13 -3.36
CA VAL A 713 -2.40 13.67 -2.19
C VAL A 713 -1.66 14.96 -2.54
N VAL A 714 -1.15 15.08 -3.77
CA VAL A 714 -0.45 16.29 -4.26
C VAL A 714 -1.37 17.43 -4.71
N SER A 715 -2.68 17.32 -4.47
CA SER A 715 -3.67 18.34 -4.87
C SER A 715 -3.32 19.75 -4.39
N GLN A 716 -2.73 19.89 -3.20
CA GLN A 716 -2.27 21.17 -2.65
C GLN A 716 -1.16 21.83 -3.48
N HIS A 717 -0.35 21.02 -4.18
CA HIS A 717 0.78 21.47 -5.00
C HIS A 717 0.46 21.47 -6.51
N SER A 718 -0.83 21.38 -6.89
CA SER A 718 -1.25 21.37 -8.29
C SER A 718 -0.80 22.61 -9.06
N TRP A 719 -0.73 23.77 -8.39
CA TRP A 719 -0.31 25.04 -8.98
C TRP A 719 1.14 25.00 -9.52
N LEU A 720 2.00 24.14 -8.96
CA LEU A 720 3.38 23.95 -9.38
C LEU A 720 3.50 22.80 -10.39
N LEU A 721 2.89 21.64 -10.08
CA LEU A 721 3.01 20.43 -10.89
C LEU A 721 2.33 20.56 -12.26
N ALA A 722 1.16 21.21 -12.34
CA ALA A 722 0.42 21.32 -13.60
C ALA A 722 1.17 22.14 -14.67
N PRO A 723 1.70 23.35 -14.39
CA PRO A 723 2.54 24.07 -15.34
C PRO A 723 3.80 23.31 -15.73
N MET A 724 4.43 22.58 -14.79
CA MET A 724 5.62 21.77 -15.11
C MET A 724 5.29 20.66 -16.12
N ALA A 725 4.17 19.97 -15.95
CA ALA A 725 3.72 18.94 -16.88
C ALA A 725 3.47 19.51 -18.29
N VAL A 726 2.73 20.62 -18.38
CA VAL A 726 2.45 21.30 -19.66
C VAL A 726 3.73 21.74 -20.36
N ASN A 727 4.63 22.40 -19.62
CA ASN A 727 5.91 22.87 -20.15
C ASN A 727 6.82 21.72 -20.61
N ALA A 728 6.79 20.58 -19.91
CA ALA A 728 7.56 19.39 -20.30
C ALA A 728 7.05 18.81 -21.62
N VAL A 729 5.72 18.67 -21.78
CA VAL A 729 5.13 18.13 -23.01
C VAL A 729 5.34 19.07 -24.19
N LYS A 730 5.15 20.39 -24.01
CA LYS A 730 5.37 21.37 -25.07
C LYS A 730 6.79 21.36 -25.63
N LYS A 731 7.80 21.12 -24.78
CA LYS A 731 9.21 21.02 -25.22
C LYS A 731 9.51 19.82 -26.10
N ILE A 732 8.73 18.74 -25.96
CA ILE A 732 8.95 17.49 -26.71
C ILE A 732 8.24 17.52 -28.06
N MET A 733 7.17 18.31 -28.20
CA MET A 733 6.45 18.47 -29.45
C MET A 733 7.34 19.11 -30.53
N GLN A 734 7.51 18.44 -31.68
CA GLN A 734 8.36 18.93 -32.78
C GLN A 734 7.60 19.89 -33.70
N SER A 735 6.31 19.63 -33.87
CA SER A 735 5.40 20.37 -34.74
C SER A 735 4.02 20.41 -34.07
N PRO A 736 3.21 21.47 -34.28
CA PRO A 736 1.85 21.49 -33.76
C PRO A 736 1.04 20.25 -34.20
N ASN A 737 1.30 19.68 -35.38
CA ASN A 737 0.53 18.53 -35.91
C ASN A 737 1.00 17.15 -35.43
N ASP A 738 1.90 17.05 -34.46
CA ASP A 738 2.33 15.75 -33.94
C ASP A 738 1.14 14.99 -33.32
N THR A 739 0.94 13.74 -33.78
CA THR A 739 -0.20 12.90 -33.37
C THR A 739 0.07 12.15 -32.06
N ASN A 740 1.34 12.04 -31.62
CA ASN A 740 1.67 11.34 -30.39
C ASN A 740 2.96 11.87 -29.76
N VAL A 741 2.96 12.00 -28.43
CA VAL A 741 4.13 12.43 -27.65
C VAL A 741 4.74 11.22 -26.96
N ASN A 742 6.05 11.04 -27.10
CA ASN A 742 6.76 9.97 -26.42
C ASN A 742 7.13 10.39 -24.98
N LEU A 743 6.35 9.93 -24.00
CA LEU A 743 6.59 10.21 -22.58
C LEU A 743 7.91 9.64 -22.06
N LYS A 744 8.52 8.65 -22.73
CA LYS A 744 9.85 8.14 -22.35
C LYS A 744 10.95 9.20 -22.44
N MET A 745 10.69 10.28 -23.18
CA MET A 745 11.57 11.44 -23.28
C MET A 745 11.41 12.42 -22.10
N ILE A 746 10.49 12.17 -21.17
CA ILE A 746 10.39 12.90 -19.90
C ILE A 746 10.90 11.97 -18.82
N LYS A 747 12.07 12.27 -18.26
CA LYS A 747 12.62 11.49 -17.15
C LYS A 747 12.32 12.18 -15.83
N ILE A 748 11.58 11.50 -14.98
CA ILE A 748 11.34 11.93 -13.60
C ILE A 748 12.41 11.27 -12.73
N VAL A 749 13.23 12.08 -12.04
CA VAL A 749 14.21 11.59 -11.06
C VAL A 749 13.69 11.97 -9.69
N LYS A 750 13.51 10.95 -8.86
CA LYS A 750 13.01 11.09 -7.50
C LYS A 750 14.17 11.13 -6.51
N LYS A 751 14.19 12.12 -5.63
CA LYS A 751 15.17 12.20 -4.54
C LYS A 751 14.45 12.54 -3.24
N MET A 752 14.67 11.71 -2.22
CA MET A 752 14.15 11.95 -0.88
C MET A 752 14.78 13.22 -0.27
N GLY A 753 13.97 13.95 0.51
CA GLY A 753 14.33 15.20 1.15
C GLY A 753 13.49 16.38 0.67
N GLU A 754 13.49 17.45 1.47
CA GLU A 754 12.71 18.69 1.26
C GLU A 754 11.19 18.44 1.11
N THR A 755 10.47 19.43 0.58
CA THR A 755 9.05 19.36 0.28
C THR A 755 8.83 19.17 -1.22
N VAL A 756 7.60 18.83 -1.62
CA VAL A 756 7.22 18.70 -3.05
C VAL A 756 7.40 20.03 -3.80
N GLU A 757 7.35 21.16 -3.10
CA GLU A 757 7.50 22.51 -3.66
C GLU A 757 8.89 22.79 -4.24
N GLU A 758 9.91 22.07 -3.78
CA GLU A 758 11.27 22.17 -4.32
C GLU A 758 11.46 21.35 -5.62
N SER A 759 10.41 20.70 -6.11
CA SER A 759 10.43 19.99 -7.38
C SER A 759 10.57 20.98 -8.54
N GLN A 760 11.46 20.71 -9.49
CA GLN A 760 11.80 21.63 -10.56
C GLN A 760 11.92 20.93 -11.92
N LEU A 761 11.46 21.65 -12.96
CA LEU A 761 11.67 21.28 -14.35
C LEU A 761 13.04 21.77 -14.81
N ILE A 762 13.94 20.84 -15.14
CA ILE A 762 15.32 21.17 -15.52
C ILE A 762 15.45 21.13 -17.05
N ASN A 763 15.97 22.22 -17.61
CA ASN A 763 16.29 22.34 -19.04
C ASN A 763 17.65 21.68 -19.35
N GLY A 764 17.71 20.37 -19.17
CA GLY A 764 18.90 19.57 -19.39
C GLY A 764 18.81 18.20 -18.74
N ALA A 765 19.92 17.48 -18.69
CA ALA A 765 19.96 16.13 -18.13
C ALA A 765 20.08 16.16 -16.60
N LEU A 766 19.28 15.32 -15.95
CA LEU A 766 19.44 14.99 -14.55
C LEU A 766 19.90 13.55 -14.43
N ILE A 767 21.04 13.34 -13.76
CA ILE A 767 21.68 12.04 -13.59
C ILE A 767 21.68 11.71 -12.09
N ASP A 768 21.09 10.57 -11.75
CA ASP A 768 20.89 10.12 -10.36
C ASP A 768 22.20 9.66 -9.70
N GLN A 769 23.15 9.23 -10.52
CA GLN A 769 24.44 8.71 -10.13
C GLN A 769 25.39 9.81 -9.62
N ARG A 770 26.28 9.43 -8.69
CA ARG A 770 27.31 10.31 -8.13
C ARG A 770 28.56 10.40 -9.01
N SER A 771 29.32 11.48 -8.84
CA SER A 771 30.64 11.59 -9.46
C SER A 771 31.63 10.60 -8.82
N MET A 772 32.54 10.05 -9.62
CA MET A 772 33.54 9.08 -9.15
C MET A 772 34.96 9.63 -9.31
N GLY A 773 35.81 9.33 -8.32
CA GLY A 773 37.25 9.64 -8.32
C GLY A 773 37.67 10.53 -7.16
N ARG A 774 38.67 10.09 -6.38
CA ARG A 774 39.26 10.93 -5.33
C ARG A 774 40.08 12.04 -5.98
N GLY A 775 39.64 13.29 -5.81
CA GLY A 775 40.25 14.46 -6.44
C GLY A 775 39.76 14.76 -7.88
N GLY A 776 38.64 14.17 -8.30
CA GLY A 776 37.96 14.53 -9.55
C GLY A 776 37.22 15.88 -9.43
N PRO A 777 36.97 16.58 -10.56
CA PRO A 777 36.20 17.82 -10.56
C PRO A 777 34.71 17.53 -10.30
N THR A 778 34.11 18.23 -9.35
CA THR A 778 32.66 18.17 -9.03
C THR A 778 31.83 19.15 -9.86
N ARG A 779 32.48 20.16 -10.46
CA ARG A 779 31.87 21.16 -11.32
C ARG A 779 32.75 21.40 -12.54
N VAL A 780 32.13 21.41 -13.71
CA VAL A 780 32.77 21.60 -15.01
C VAL A 780 31.99 22.63 -15.82
N GLU A 781 32.65 23.73 -16.18
CA GLU A 781 32.12 24.75 -17.08
C GLU A 781 32.52 24.44 -18.53
N LYS A 782 31.61 24.70 -19.47
CA LYS A 782 31.75 24.39 -20.91
C LYS A 782 32.18 22.93 -21.12
N ALA A 783 31.36 22.03 -20.58
CA ALA A 783 31.59 20.61 -20.62
C ALA A 783 31.39 20.06 -22.04
N LYS A 784 32.33 19.21 -22.46
CA LYS A 784 32.15 18.28 -23.57
C LYS A 784 31.87 16.90 -23.00
N ILE A 785 30.68 16.38 -23.26
CA ILE A 785 30.15 15.17 -22.64
C ILE A 785 30.26 14.00 -23.62
N GLY A 786 30.90 12.91 -23.20
CA GLY A 786 30.98 11.67 -23.95
C GLY A 786 30.15 10.55 -23.32
N LEU A 787 29.31 9.88 -24.10
CA LEU A 787 28.62 8.65 -23.72
C LEU A 787 29.40 7.42 -24.20
N ILE A 788 29.81 6.57 -23.27
CA ILE A 788 30.63 5.39 -23.52
C ILE A 788 29.87 4.12 -23.15
N GLN A 789 29.84 3.16 -24.08
CA GLN A 789 29.26 1.83 -23.88
C GLN A 789 30.32 0.75 -23.63
N PHE A 790 31.59 0.99 -24.00
CA PHE A 790 32.70 0.07 -23.71
C PHE A 790 33.25 0.27 -22.29
N GLN A 791 33.94 -0.74 -21.76
CA GLN A 791 34.54 -0.69 -20.43
C GLN A 791 35.97 -0.13 -20.47
N ILE A 792 36.36 0.61 -19.43
CA ILE A 792 37.71 1.14 -19.23
C ILE A 792 38.40 0.30 -18.15
N SER A 793 38.74 -0.93 -18.52
CA SER A 793 39.40 -1.91 -17.65
C SER A 793 40.71 -2.42 -18.30
N PRO A 794 41.58 -3.09 -17.53
CA PRO A 794 42.66 -3.89 -18.09
C PRO A 794 42.13 -4.88 -19.14
N PRO A 795 42.95 -5.26 -20.13
CA PRO A 795 42.52 -6.11 -21.24
C PRO A 795 42.10 -7.48 -20.72
N LYS A 796 40.80 -7.72 -20.72
CA LYS A 796 40.20 -9.04 -20.48
C LYS A 796 39.60 -9.52 -21.79
N THR A 797 39.78 -10.78 -22.11
CA THR A 797 39.10 -11.43 -23.22
C THR A 797 37.78 -12.02 -22.77
N ASP A 798 36.83 -12.19 -23.70
CA ASP A 798 35.55 -12.85 -23.38
C ASP A 798 35.73 -14.36 -23.16
N LEU A 799 36.81 -14.92 -23.73
CA LEU A 799 37.26 -16.28 -23.48
C LEU A 799 38.11 -16.33 -22.22
N GLU A 800 38.08 -17.49 -21.53
CA GLU A 800 38.96 -17.78 -20.41
C GLU A 800 40.43 -17.72 -20.86
N ASN A 801 41.13 -16.67 -20.43
CA ASN A 801 42.54 -16.49 -20.69
C ASN A 801 43.34 -16.61 -19.39
N GLN A 802 44.44 -17.35 -19.45
CA GLN A 802 45.41 -17.46 -18.37
C GLN A 802 46.71 -16.78 -18.78
N VAL A 803 47.16 -15.81 -17.98
CA VAL A 803 48.47 -15.17 -18.15
C VAL A 803 49.49 -15.97 -17.35
N ILE A 804 50.32 -16.77 -18.03
CA ILE A 804 51.37 -17.58 -17.39
C ILE A 804 52.61 -16.71 -17.19
N ILE A 805 52.92 -16.41 -15.93
CA ILE A 805 54.12 -15.66 -15.55
C ILE A 805 55.23 -16.67 -15.22
N SER A 806 56.24 -16.75 -16.08
CA SER A 806 57.36 -17.70 -15.93
C SER A 806 58.57 -17.11 -15.20
N ASP A 807 58.71 -15.77 -15.19
CA ASP A 807 59.84 -15.06 -14.61
C ASP A 807 59.37 -13.84 -13.80
N TYR A 808 60.10 -13.51 -12.71
CA TYR A 808 59.80 -12.37 -11.85
C TYR A 808 59.85 -11.04 -12.62
N ALA A 809 60.76 -10.89 -13.57
CA ALA A 809 60.83 -9.69 -14.41
C ALA A 809 59.63 -9.55 -15.36
N GLN A 810 58.95 -10.65 -15.71
CA GLN A 810 57.72 -10.62 -16.53
C GLN A 810 56.52 -10.08 -15.74
N MET A 811 56.49 -10.27 -14.42
CA MET A 811 55.44 -9.71 -13.56
C MET A 811 55.41 -8.18 -13.66
N ASP A 812 56.57 -7.53 -13.54
CA ASP A 812 56.69 -6.07 -13.67
C ASP A 812 56.33 -5.56 -15.07
N ARG A 813 56.62 -6.34 -16.13
CA ARG A 813 56.25 -5.99 -17.50
C ARG A 813 54.74 -6.06 -17.70
N ALA A 814 54.10 -7.14 -17.25
CA ALA A 814 52.65 -7.31 -17.35
C ALA A 814 51.91 -6.17 -16.63
N LEU A 815 52.32 -5.83 -15.41
CA LEU A 815 51.76 -4.70 -14.68
C LEU A 815 51.95 -3.39 -15.44
N LYS A 816 53.14 -3.12 -15.99
CA LYS A 816 53.40 -1.90 -16.78
C LYS A 816 52.56 -1.83 -18.05
N GLU A 817 52.36 -2.95 -18.74
CA GLU A 817 51.50 -3.04 -19.93
C GLU A 817 50.04 -2.77 -19.60
N GLU A 818 49.50 -3.34 -18.52
CA GLU A 818 48.12 -3.04 -18.07
C GLU A 818 47.94 -1.55 -17.76
N ARG A 819 48.94 -0.93 -17.09
CA ARG A 819 48.93 0.52 -16.83
C ARG A 819 48.98 1.32 -18.13
N ALA A 820 49.84 0.93 -19.06
CA ALA A 820 50.01 1.61 -20.34
C ALA A 820 48.73 1.54 -21.19
N TYR A 821 48.12 0.36 -21.28
CA TYR A 821 46.86 0.14 -22.00
C TYR A 821 45.74 1.05 -21.48
N THR A 822 45.52 1.06 -20.17
CA THR A 822 44.51 1.90 -19.53
C THR A 822 44.79 3.39 -19.77
N LEU A 823 46.06 3.79 -19.65
CA LEU A 823 46.50 5.16 -19.83
C LEU A 823 46.37 5.63 -21.28
N ASP A 824 46.55 4.75 -22.27
CA ASP A 824 46.39 5.09 -23.69
C ASP A 824 44.92 5.30 -24.06
N ILE A 825 43.98 4.53 -23.50
CA ILE A 825 42.54 4.80 -23.60
C ILE A 825 42.22 6.17 -23.01
N CYS A 826 42.70 6.47 -21.80
CA CYS A 826 42.48 7.78 -21.16
C CYS A 826 43.06 8.94 -21.99
N LYS A 827 44.23 8.76 -22.60
CA LYS A 827 44.83 9.76 -23.49
C LYS A 827 43.98 9.99 -24.74
N GLN A 828 43.42 8.94 -25.36
CA GLN A 828 42.55 9.09 -26.53
C GLN A 828 41.30 9.90 -26.19
N ILE A 829 40.67 9.61 -25.06
CA ILE A 829 39.53 10.38 -24.55
C ILE A 829 39.89 11.85 -24.32
N LYS A 830 41.07 12.11 -23.74
CA LYS A 830 41.54 13.48 -23.53
C LYS A 830 41.87 14.21 -24.84
N LYS A 831 42.43 13.51 -25.83
CA LYS A 831 42.72 14.05 -27.18
C LYS A 831 41.45 14.47 -27.91
N ALA A 832 40.34 13.73 -27.74
CA ALA A 832 39.03 14.14 -28.26
C ALA A 832 38.48 15.41 -27.58
N GLY A 833 39.05 15.81 -26.44
CA GLY A 833 38.65 17.00 -25.68
C GLY A 833 37.47 16.77 -24.73
N CYS A 834 37.19 15.52 -24.36
CA CYS A 834 36.12 15.19 -23.43
C CYS A 834 36.46 15.65 -22.00
N ASN A 835 35.50 16.29 -21.33
CA ASN A 835 35.64 16.79 -19.95
C ASN A 835 34.71 16.08 -18.97
N VAL A 836 33.57 15.57 -19.44
CA VAL A 836 32.61 14.80 -18.65
C VAL A 836 32.33 13.50 -19.36
N LEU A 837 32.43 12.39 -18.64
CA LEU A 837 32.38 11.06 -19.21
C LEU A 837 31.33 10.23 -18.51
N LEU A 838 30.40 9.71 -19.31
CA LEU A 838 29.22 8.98 -18.90
C LEU A 838 29.39 7.52 -19.35
N ILE A 839 29.53 6.59 -18.40
CA ILE A 839 29.79 5.17 -18.68
C ILE A 839 28.55 4.34 -18.39
N GLN A 840 28.17 3.52 -19.37
CA GLN A 840 27.13 2.51 -19.21
C GLN A 840 27.50 1.47 -18.13
N LYS A 841 26.51 1.06 -17.34
CA LYS A 841 26.64 -0.06 -16.40
C LYS A 841 26.96 -1.35 -17.16
N SER A 842 28.07 -1.98 -16.79
CA SER A 842 28.49 -3.28 -17.31
C SER A 842 28.36 -4.33 -16.21
N ILE A 843 27.58 -5.38 -16.46
CA ILE A 843 27.36 -6.50 -15.52
C ILE A 843 28.40 -7.61 -15.75
N LEU A 844 28.87 -7.75 -16.99
CA LEU A 844 29.81 -8.82 -17.37
C LEU A 844 31.23 -8.57 -16.85
N ARG A 845 31.60 -7.29 -16.73
CA ARG A 845 32.95 -6.83 -16.39
C ARG A 845 32.89 -5.48 -15.69
N ASP A 846 33.95 -5.16 -14.96
CA ASP A 846 34.15 -3.85 -14.36
C ASP A 846 34.07 -2.74 -15.42
N ALA A 847 33.11 -1.83 -15.27
CA ALA A 847 32.93 -0.72 -16.22
C ALA A 847 34.14 0.24 -16.23
N ILE A 848 34.76 0.46 -15.08
CA ILE A 848 35.96 1.29 -14.94
C ILE A 848 36.89 0.75 -13.84
N SER A 849 38.19 0.74 -14.10
CA SER A 849 39.22 0.42 -13.12
C SER A 849 39.56 1.61 -12.22
N GLU A 850 39.95 1.38 -10.96
CA GLU A 850 40.40 2.42 -10.03
C GLU A 850 41.61 3.21 -10.55
N MET A 851 42.51 2.54 -11.27
CA MET A 851 43.64 3.19 -11.92
C MET A 851 43.20 4.17 -13.03
N ALA A 852 42.16 3.82 -13.77
CA ALA A 852 41.58 4.72 -14.78
C ALA A 852 40.98 5.96 -14.12
N LEU A 853 40.25 5.81 -13.01
CA LEU A 853 39.71 6.93 -12.23
C LEU A 853 40.82 7.88 -11.75
N HIS A 854 41.94 7.34 -11.27
CA HIS A 854 43.09 8.16 -10.88
C HIS A 854 43.67 8.94 -12.07
N PHE A 855 43.78 8.34 -13.26
CA PHE A 855 44.20 9.04 -14.47
C PHE A 855 43.22 10.13 -14.90
N PHE A 856 41.91 9.86 -14.85
CA PHE A 856 40.88 10.86 -15.17
C PHE A 856 40.89 12.03 -14.19
N ALA A 857 41.07 11.78 -12.89
CA ALA A 857 41.23 12.82 -11.88
C ALA A 857 42.43 13.73 -12.19
N LYS A 858 43.58 13.15 -12.53
CA LYS A 858 44.78 13.92 -12.94
C LYS A 858 44.55 14.72 -14.23
N MET A 859 43.74 14.21 -15.15
CA MET A 859 43.37 14.89 -16.41
C MET A 859 42.21 15.90 -16.23
N LYS A 860 41.69 16.06 -15.01
CA LYS A 860 40.52 16.88 -14.67
C LYS A 860 39.28 16.53 -15.51
N ILE A 861 38.99 15.24 -15.65
CA ILE A 861 37.77 14.73 -16.31
C ILE A 861 36.82 14.24 -15.22
N MET A 862 35.57 14.72 -15.25
CA MET A 862 34.50 14.18 -14.40
C MET A 862 34.02 12.86 -14.98
N VAL A 863 33.94 11.82 -14.15
CA VAL A 863 33.47 10.50 -14.57
C VAL A 863 32.25 10.09 -13.77
N VAL A 864 31.21 9.68 -14.48
CA VAL A 864 29.98 9.10 -13.93
C VAL A 864 29.86 7.69 -14.49
N LYS A 865 29.72 6.72 -13.59
CA LYS A 865 29.55 5.31 -13.94
C LYS A 865 28.14 4.85 -13.59
N ASP A 866 27.81 3.64 -14.00
CA ASP A 866 26.55 2.95 -13.68
C ASP A 866 25.30 3.61 -14.28
N ILE A 867 25.42 4.11 -15.51
CA ILE A 867 24.26 4.59 -16.28
C ILE A 867 23.50 3.39 -16.83
N GLU A 868 22.19 3.39 -16.65
CA GLU A 868 21.34 2.31 -17.12
C GLU A 868 21.28 2.26 -18.65
N ARG A 869 21.05 1.07 -19.22
CA ARG A 869 21.01 0.90 -20.68
C ARG A 869 19.85 1.67 -21.31
N ASP A 870 18.70 1.64 -20.64
CA ASP A 870 17.47 2.28 -21.13
C ASP A 870 17.60 3.82 -21.13
N ASP A 871 18.44 4.36 -20.23
CA ASP A 871 18.74 5.78 -20.13
C ASP A 871 19.65 6.31 -21.23
N ILE A 872 20.38 5.45 -21.96
CA ILE A 872 21.36 5.90 -22.95
C ILE A 872 20.68 6.65 -24.10
N GLU A 873 19.52 6.17 -24.55
CA GLU A 873 18.76 6.84 -25.61
C GLU A 873 18.30 8.23 -25.15
N PHE A 874 17.83 8.32 -23.90
CA PHE A 874 17.41 9.58 -23.27
C PHE A 874 18.57 10.57 -23.18
N TYR A 875 19.71 10.16 -22.61
CA TYR A 875 20.87 11.05 -22.46
C TYR A 875 21.51 11.42 -23.82
N SER A 876 21.48 10.51 -24.80
CA SER A 876 21.96 10.78 -26.15
C SER A 876 21.15 11.88 -26.81
N LYS A 877 19.82 11.82 -26.70
CA LYS A 877 18.93 12.85 -27.25
C LYS A 877 19.07 14.17 -26.50
N ILE A 878 19.01 14.17 -25.16
CA ILE A 878 19.01 15.42 -24.39
C ILE A 878 20.34 16.19 -24.51
N LEU A 879 21.48 15.48 -24.53
CA LEU A 879 22.82 16.07 -24.60
C LEU A 879 23.31 16.26 -26.04
N GLY A 880 22.60 15.69 -27.03
CA GLY A 880 23.02 15.68 -28.43
C GLY A 880 24.30 14.88 -28.70
N CYS A 881 24.65 13.92 -27.83
CA CYS A 881 25.85 13.12 -27.96
C CYS A 881 25.55 11.75 -28.57
N ARG A 882 26.49 11.21 -29.35
CA ARG A 882 26.37 9.88 -29.96
C ARG A 882 26.95 8.83 -28.99
N PRO A 883 26.23 7.77 -28.65
CA PRO A 883 26.79 6.70 -27.82
C PRO A 883 27.92 5.98 -28.57
N VAL A 884 29.06 5.84 -27.90
CA VAL A 884 30.29 5.28 -28.50
C VAL A 884 30.53 3.87 -27.97
N ALA A 885 30.55 2.89 -28.89
CA ALA A 885 30.75 1.48 -28.58
C ALA A 885 32.21 1.00 -28.59
N SER A 886 33.12 1.73 -29.25
CA SER A 886 34.56 1.39 -29.29
C SER A 886 35.40 2.65 -29.10
N VAL A 887 36.59 2.50 -28.51
CA VAL A 887 37.53 3.60 -28.26
C VAL A 887 37.91 4.33 -29.54
N ASP A 888 38.04 3.61 -30.66
CA ASP A 888 38.44 4.18 -31.97
C ASP A 888 37.39 5.14 -32.54
N HIS A 889 36.12 4.95 -32.18
CA HIS A 889 35.02 5.81 -32.60
C HIS A 889 34.83 7.03 -31.70
N PHE A 890 35.66 7.19 -30.68
CA PHE A 890 35.60 8.31 -29.74
C PHE A 890 36.24 9.57 -30.35
N THR A 891 35.50 10.25 -31.22
CA THR A 891 35.90 11.49 -31.89
C THR A 891 35.25 12.70 -31.26
N ALA A 892 35.76 13.90 -31.55
CA ALA A 892 35.20 15.15 -31.04
C ALA A 892 33.76 15.41 -31.55
N GLU A 893 33.37 14.82 -32.67
CA GLU A 893 32.02 14.91 -33.26
C GLU A 893 30.97 14.11 -32.49
N ALA A 894 31.39 13.07 -31.77
CA ALA A 894 30.48 12.25 -30.97
C ALA A 894 30.11 12.91 -29.62
N LEU A 895 30.82 13.98 -29.23
CA LEU A 895 30.65 14.64 -27.94
C LEU A 895 29.50 15.64 -27.95
N GLY A 896 28.72 15.63 -26.89
CA GLY A 896 27.71 16.67 -26.62
C GLY A 896 28.34 17.90 -25.96
N THR A 897 27.67 19.03 -26.03
CA THR A 897 28.12 20.30 -25.43
C THR A 897 27.12 20.80 -24.40
N ALA A 898 27.60 21.11 -23.19
CA ALA A 898 26.81 21.73 -22.14
C ALA A 898 27.58 22.88 -21.47
N ASP A 899 26.86 23.91 -21.04
CA ASP A 899 27.47 25.09 -20.42
C ASP A 899 27.95 24.81 -19.00
N LEU A 900 27.17 24.06 -18.21
CA LEU A 900 27.52 23.73 -16.83
C LEU A 900 27.10 22.30 -16.48
N VAL A 901 28.02 21.55 -15.91
CA VAL A 901 27.76 20.25 -15.27
C VAL A 901 28.25 20.34 -13.85
N GLU A 902 27.35 20.18 -12.88
CA GLU A 902 27.72 20.20 -11.47
C GLU A 902 27.00 19.11 -10.68
N GLU A 903 27.69 18.62 -9.65
CA GLU A 903 27.14 17.69 -8.66
C GLU A 903 26.47 18.49 -7.54
N ILE A 904 25.15 18.43 -7.48
CA ILE A 904 24.33 19.07 -6.46
C ILE A 904 24.01 18.05 -5.38
N SER A 905 24.10 18.50 -4.12
CA SER A 905 23.63 17.72 -2.98
C SER A 905 22.16 18.05 -2.78
N ALA A 906 21.27 17.08 -3.00
CA ALA A 906 19.84 17.23 -2.79
C ALA A 906 19.40 16.28 -1.67
N GLY A 907 19.31 16.81 -0.44
CA GLY A 907 18.94 16.04 0.75
C GLY A 907 19.92 14.90 1.02
N ASP A 908 19.40 13.67 1.00
CA ASP A 908 20.16 12.44 1.31
C ASP A 908 20.99 11.88 0.12
N GLY A 909 20.90 12.53 -1.05
CA GLY A 909 21.56 12.07 -2.27
C GLY A 909 22.32 13.15 -3.01
N LYS A 910 23.44 12.76 -3.64
CA LYS A 910 24.06 13.58 -4.69
C LYS A 910 23.41 13.27 -6.03
N LEU A 911 23.27 14.30 -6.85
CA LEU A 911 22.79 14.21 -8.22
C LEU A 911 23.66 15.08 -9.11
N ILE A 912 23.75 14.73 -10.39
CA ILE A 912 24.49 15.53 -11.35
C ILE A 912 23.47 16.24 -12.23
N GLN A 913 23.52 17.58 -12.19
CA GLN A 913 22.70 18.44 -13.00
C GLN A 913 23.54 18.94 -14.18
N VAL A 914 23.01 18.76 -15.39
CA VAL A 914 23.54 19.34 -16.62
C VAL A 914 22.62 20.47 -17.05
N THR A 915 23.14 21.69 -17.16
CA THR A 915 22.38 22.87 -17.60
C THR A 915 23.06 23.54 -18.80
N GLY A 916 22.24 24.24 -19.60
CA GLY A 916 22.72 24.99 -20.77
C GLY A 916 23.20 24.10 -21.90
N VAL A 917 22.36 23.18 -22.38
CA VAL A 917 22.66 22.41 -23.60
C VAL A 917 22.31 23.27 -24.81
N GLN A 918 23.26 23.47 -25.74
CA GLN A 918 23.09 24.39 -26.88
C GLN A 918 21.98 23.94 -27.86
N ASN A 919 21.86 22.63 -28.06
CA ASN A 919 20.72 22.01 -28.73
C ASN A 919 20.07 21.05 -27.73
N PRO A 920 19.15 21.53 -26.86
CA PRO A 920 18.40 20.61 -26.03
C PRO A 920 17.59 19.73 -26.98
N GLY A 921 17.92 18.44 -27.03
CA GLY A 921 17.11 17.51 -27.80
C GLY A 921 15.70 17.41 -27.23
N GLN A 922 14.89 16.54 -27.83
CA GLN A 922 13.50 16.33 -27.45
C GLN A 922 13.41 15.50 -26.17
N ALA A 923 13.95 16.00 -25.07
CA ALA A 923 13.98 15.31 -23.79
C ALA A 923 14.08 16.31 -22.65
N VAL A 924 13.39 16.02 -21.55
CA VAL A 924 13.34 16.89 -20.38
C VAL A 924 13.48 16.04 -19.11
N SER A 925 14.15 16.59 -18.10
CA SER A 925 14.23 15.97 -16.78
C SER A 925 13.43 16.78 -15.76
N ILE A 926 12.71 16.08 -14.90
CA ILE A 926 11.99 16.66 -13.76
C ILE A 926 12.61 16.09 -12.49
N LEU A 927 13.06 16.97 -11.60
CA LEU A 927 13.44 16.60 -10.25
C LEU A 927 12.19 16.62 -9.37
N VAL A 928 11.83 15.48 -8.80
CA VAL A 928 10.74 15.39 -7.81
C VAL A 928 11.35 15.18 -6.44
N ARG A 929 10.90 16.00 -5.49
CA ARG A 929 11.32 16.03 -4.09
C ARG A 929 10.15 15.66 -3.19
N GLY A 930 10.45 15.21 -1.99
CA GLY A 930 9.43 14.71 -1.07
C GLY A 930 10.01 14.29 0.27
N SER A 931 9.32 14.67 1.34
CA SER A 931 9.73 14.41 2.72
C SER A 931 9.68 12.93 3.09
N ASN A 932 8.73 12.20 2.52
CA ASN A 932 8.55 10.77 2.73
C ASN A 932 8.55 10.04 1.38
N LYS A 933 9.11 8.81 1.35
CA LYS A 933 9.12 7.93 0.18
C LYS A 933 7.69 7.69 -0.37
N LEU A 934 6.71 7.52 0.52
CA LEU A 934 5.31 7.32 0.12
C LEU A 934 4.75 8.52 -0.67
N VAL A 935 5.01 9.73 -0.19
CA VAL A 935 4.60 10.98 -0.85
C VAL A 935 5.38 11.18 -2.15
N LEU A 936 6.67 10.84 -2.16
CA LEU A 936 7.53 10.94 -3.34
C LEU A 936 7.03 10.02 -4.48
N GLU A 937 6.69 8.77 -4.17
CA GLU A 937 6.13 7.82 -5.14
C GLU A 937 4.75 8.25 -5.63
N GLU A 938 3.91 8.81 -4.75
CA GLU A 938 2.61 9.33 -5.14
C GLU A 938 2.74 10.61 -5.99
N ALA A 939 3.73 11.47 -5.72
CA ALA A 939 4.00 12.66 -6.51
C ALA A 939 4.51 12.32 -7.93
N GLU A 940 5.40 11.34 -8.05
CA GLU A 940 5.85 10.80 -9.34
C GLU A 940 4.67 10.27 -10.16
N ARG A 941 3.82 9.44 -9.55
CA ARG A 941 2.61 8.89 -10.20
C ARG A 941 1.61 9.99 -10.57
N SER A 942 1.37 10.93 -9.67
CA SER A 942 0.48 12.07 -9.93
C SER A 942 0.95 12.91 -11.11
N LEU A 943 2.26 13.17 -11.18
CA LEU A 943 2.86 13.91 -12.28
C LEU A 943 2.79 13.11 -13.59
N HIS A 944 2.95 11.79 -13.55
CA HIS A 944 2.79 10.92 -14.71
C HIS A 944 1.39 11.07 -15.34
N ASP A 945 0.34 11.02 -14.53
CA ASP A 945 -1.04 11.14 -15.03
C ASP A 945 -1.31 12.53 -15.60
N ALA A 946 -0.77 13.59 -14.98
CA ALA A 946 -0.85 14.94 -15.54
C ALA A 946 -0.17 15.04 -16.92
N LEU A 947 1.00 14.40 -17.09
CA LEU A 947 1.68 14.30 -18.39
C LEU A 947 0.85 13.51 -19.41
N CYS A 948 0.22 12.43 -18.97
CA CYS A 948 -0.66 11.59 -19.77
C CYS A 948 -1.92 12.31 -20.25
N VAL A 949 -2.54 13.12 -19.39
CA VAL A 949 -3.69 13.98 -19.74
C VAL A 949 -3.33 15.00 -20.80
N VAL A 950 -2.18 15.67 -20.67
CA VAL A 950 -1.71 16.61 -21.71
C VAL A 950 -1.37 15.86 -23.01
N ARG A 951 -0.76 14.67 -22.93
CA ARG A 951 -0.54 13.78 -24.08
C ARG A 951 -1.85 13.40 -24.78
N CYS A 952 -2.93 13.14 -24.03
CA CYS A 952 -4.24 12.82 -24.60
C CYS A 952 -4.77 13.96 -25.46
N LEU A 953 -4.61 15.20 -24.99
CA LEU A 953 -5.00 16.39 -25.75
C LEU A 953 -4.19 16.53 -27.04
N VAL A 954 -2.90 16.15 -27.03
CA VAL A 954 -2.06 16.21 -28.23
C VAL A 954 -2.56 15.21 -29.27
N LYS A 955 -2.96 14.00 -28.84
CA LYS A 955 -3.52 12.96 -29.71
C LYS A 955 -4.89 13.35 -30.28
N LYS A 956 -5.82 13.76 -29.42
CA LYS A 956 -7.18 14.21 -29.78
C LYS A 956 -7.42 15.56 -29.10
N ARG A 957 -7.49 16.63 -29.91
CA ARG A 957 -7.65 18.02 -29.45
C ARG A 957 -9.11 18.35 -29.08
N ALA A 958 -9.71 17.55 -28.22
CA ALA A 958 -11.10 17.69 -27.85
C ALA A 958 -11.29 17.46 -26.33
N LEU A 959 -12.11 18.31 -25.73
CA LEU A 959 -12.50 18.26 -24.32
C LEU A 959 -13.98 17.98 -24.18
N ILE A 960 -14.33 17.33 -23.09
CA ILE A 960 -15.71 17.12 -22.66
C ILE A 960 -15.84 17.55 -21.19
N PRO A 961 -17.04 17.94 -20.73
CA PRO A 961 -17.27 18.17 -19.31
C PRO A 961 -17.04 16.87 -18.52
N GLY A 962 -16.49 17.01 -17.30
CA GLY A 962 -16.29 15.90 -16.37
C GLY A 962 -17.52 15.60 -15.50
N GLY A 963 -17.29 15.03 -14.32
CA GLY A 963 -18.30 14.95 -13.26
C GLY A 963 -19.51 14.06 -13.56
N GLY A 964 -19.38 13.05 -14.43
CA GLY A 964 -20.49 12.16 -14.77
C GLY A 964 -21.46 12.71 -15.84
N ALA A 965 -21.19 13.89 -16.39
CA ALA A 965 -21.97 14.49 -17.48
C ALA A 965 -21.99 13.61 -18.75
N PRO A 966 -20.84 13.17 -19.31
CA PRO A 966 -20.86 12.39 -20.54
C PRO A 966 -21.53 11.02 -20.36
N GLU A 967 -21.36 10.38 -19.20
CA GLU A 967 -22.00 9.10 -18.91
C GLU A 967 -23.52 9.23 -18.84
N MET A 968 -24.04 10.33 -18.27
CA MET A 968 -25.48 10.61 -18.25
C MET A 968 -26.02 10.92 -19.65
N GLU A 969 -25.31 11.75 -20.41
CA GLU A 969 -25.72 12.11 -21.78
C GLU A 969 -25.80 10.87 -22.68
N ILE A 970 -24.79 10.00 -22.63
CA ILE A 970 -24.82 8.72 -23.34
C ILE A 970 -26.00 7.88 -22.86
N ALA A 971 -26.26 7.80 -21.55
CA ALA A 971 -27.37 7.01 -21.02
C ALA A 971 -28.74 7.49 -21.51
N VAL A 972 -28.99 8.80 -21.54
CA VAL A 972 -30.25 9.38 -22.04
C VAL A 972 -30.39 9.11 -23.54
N HIS A 973 -29.36 9.41 -24.33
CA HIS A 973 -29.39 9.18 -25.79
C HIS A 973 -29.55 7.71 -26.15
N LEU A 974 -28.79 6.80 -25.53
CA LEU A 974 -28.90 5.37 -25.80
C LEU A 974 -30.27 4.82 -25.40
N ARG A 975 -30.94 5.35 -24.37
CA ARG A 975 -32.34 4.97 -24.05
C ARG A 975 -33.31 5.38 -25.16
N HIS A 976 -33.14 6.56 -25.74
CA HIS A 976 -33.95 6.98 -26.89
C HIS A 976 -33.69 6.09 -28.10
N VAL A 977 -32.42 5.81 -28.42
CA VAL A 977 -32.06 4.91 -29.53
C VAL A 977 -32.57 3.49 -29.27
N ALA A 978 -32.55 3.01 -28.03
CA ALA A 978 -33.05 1.69 -27.68
C ALA A 978 -34.53 1.51 -28.05
N GLN A 979 -35.37 2.54 -27.92
CA GLN A 979 -36.80 2.48 -28.30
C GLN A 979 -37.02 2.20 -29.80
N SER A 980 -36.07 2.59 -30.66
CA SER A 980 -36.13 2.31 -32.10
C SER A 980 -35.76 0.86 -32.46
N LYS A 981 -35.08 0.14 -31.56
CA LYS A 981 -34.62 -1.24 -31.78
C LYS A 981 -35.70 -2.23 -31.37
N LEU A 982 -35.75 -3.38 -32.04
CA LEU A 982 -36.73 -4.44 -31.79
C LEU A 982 -36.08 -5.67 -31.16
N GLY A 983 -36.85 -6.44 -30.39
CA GLY A 983 -36.43 -7.72 -29.83
C GLY A 983 -35.43 -7.62 -28.67
N ALA A 984 -34.48 -8.56 -28.62
CA ALA A 984 -33.50 -8.66 -27.52
C ALA A 984 -32.53 -7.47 -27.46
N GLU A 985 -32.23 -6.85 -28.61
CA GLU A 985 -31.32 -5.70 -28.69
C GLU A 985 -31.84 -4.50 -27.90
N HIS A 986 -33.16 -4.25 -27.90
CA HIS A 986 -33.79 -3.19 -27.11
C HIS A 986 -33.42 -3.28 -25.63
N TYR A 987 -33.53 -4.48 -25.05
CA TYR A 987 -33.21 -4.72 -23.64
C TYR A 987 -31.72 -4.59 -23.35
N CYS A 988 -30.86 -5.02 -24.28
CA CYS A 988 -29.42 -4.93 -24.14
C CYS A 988 -28.95 -3.46 -24.15
N TRP A 989 -29.45 -2.66 -25.09
CA TRP A 989 -29.09 -1.24 -25.20
C TRP A 989 -29.57 -0.43 -24.00
N ARG A 990 -30.79 -0.71 -23.52
CA ARG A 990 -31.31 -0.11 -22.29
C ARG A 990 -30.46 -0.47 -21.07
N ALA A 991 -30.08 -1.74 -20.92
CA ALA A 991 -29.25 -2.18 -19.81
C ALA A 991 -27.83 -1.57 -19.86
N PHE A 992 -27.27 -1.39 -21.07
CA PHE A 992 -26.01 -0.67 -21.27
C PHE A 992 -26.12 0.80 -20.82
N ALA A 993 -27.21 1.48 -21.20
CA ALA A 993 -27.48 2.85 -20.76
C ALA A 993 -27.64 2.96 -19.23
N ASP A 994 -28.38 2.02 -18.62
CA ASP A 994 -28.57 1.98 -17.17
C ASP A 994 -27.25 1.70 -16.42
N ALA A 995 -26.31 0.96 -17.02
CA ALA A 995 -25.00 0.68 -16.42
C ALA A 995 -24.09 1.93 -16.37
N LEU A 996 -24.18 2.83 -17.35
CA LEU A 996 -23.37 4.06 -17.39
C LEU A 996 -23.73 5.04 -16.26
N GLU A 997 -24.96 5.00 -15.77
CA GLU A 997 -25.39 5.82 -14.62
C GLU A 997 -24.67 5.44 -13.30
N LEU A 998 -23.98 4.30 -13.25
CA LEU A 998 -23.21 3.92 -12.06
C LEU A 998 -22.08 4.93 -11.77
N ILE A 999 -21.49 5.56 -12.78
CA ILE A 999 -20.40 6.53 -12.58
C ILE A 999 -20.90 7.78 -11.82
N PRO A 1000 -21.92 8.53 -12.29
CA PRO A 1000 -22.45 9.65 -11.50
C PRO A 1000 -23.04 9.20 -10.15
N TYR A 1001 -23.60 7.98 -10.07
CA TYR A 1001 -24.08 7.42 -8.80
C TYR A 1001 -22.95 7.26 -7.78
N THR A 1002 -21.81 6.70 -8.19
CA THR A 1002 -20.65 6.45 -7.32
C THR A 1002 -19.91 7.72 -6.97
N LEU A 1003 -19.86 8.71 -7.87
CA LEU A 1003 -19.36 10.05 -7.54
C LEU A 1003 -20.18 10.71 -6.43
N ALA A 1004 -21.52 10.60 -6.49
CA ALA A 1004 -22.39 11.11 -5.44
C ALA A 1004 -22.25 10.32 -4.12
N GLU A 1005 -22.11 9.00 -4.19
CA GLU A 1005 -21.87 8.11 -3.04
C GLU A 1005 -20.58 8.49 -2.30
N ASN A 1006 -19.46 8.59 -3.02
CA ASN A 1006 -18.16 8.94 -2.45
C ASN A 1006 -18.11 10.40 -1.94
N ALA A 1007 -18.97 11.28 -2.48
CA ALA A 1007 -19.15 12.63 -1.98
C ALA A 1007 -20.00 12.72 -0.69
N GLY A 1008 -20.63 11.63 -0.25
CA GLY A 1008 -21.58 11.64 0.86
C GLY A 1008 -22.93 12.28 0.53
N LEU A 1009 -23.23 12.48 -0.75
CA LEU A 1009 -24.52 13.00 -1.24
C LEU A 1009 -25.50 11.84 -1.40
N SER A 1010 -26.81 12.12 -1.47
CA SER A 1010 -27.79 11.09 -1.80
C SER A 1010 -27.66 10.73 -3.30
N PRO A 1011 -27.25 9.49 -3.64
CA PRO A 1011 -27.00 9.12 -5.04
C PRO A 1011 -28.29 9.08 -5.88
N ILE A 1012 -29.41 8.74 -5.26
CA ILE A 1012 -30.69 8.61 -5.97
C ILE A 1012 -31.22 9.99 -6.37
N SER A 1013 -31.19 10.98 -5.47
CA SER A 1013 -31.69 12.32 -5.78
C SER A 1013 -30.81 13.01 -6.82
N THR A 1014 -29.49 12.93 -6.68
CA THR A 1014 -28.51 13.54 -7.58
C THR A 1014 -28.63 12.98 -9.01
N VAL A 1015 -28.67 11.66 -9.18
CA VAL A 1015 -28.81 11.02 -10.51
C VAL A 1015 -30.18 11.34 -11.14
N THR A 1016 -31.24 11.41 -10.33
CA THR A 1016 -32.59 11.76 -10.82
C THR A 1016 -32.65 13.20 -11.32
N GLU A 1017 -32.07 14.14 -10.56
CA GLU A 1017 -31.96 15.54 -10.97
C GLU A 1017 -31.11 15.68 -12.23
N LEU A 1018 -29.96 15.01 -12.28
CA LEU A 1018 -29.06 15.00 -13.43
C LEU A 1018 -29.76 14.48 -14.69
N ARG A 1019 -30.53 13.39 -14.55
CA ARG A 1019 -31.31 12.82 -15.67
C ARG A 1019 -32.36 13.80 -16.19
N ASN A 1020 -33.05 14.51 -15.31
CA ASN A 1020 -34.04 15.53 -15.72
C ASN A 1020 -33.37 16.67 -16.49
N LYS A 1021 -32.22 17.17 -16.02
CA LYS A 1021 -31.47 18.24 -16.70
C LYS A 1021 -30.96 17.85 -18.08
N HIS A 1022 -30.46 16.62 -18.24
CA HIS A 1022 -30.03 16.13 -19.56
C HIS A 1022 -31.22 15.86 -20.48
N ALA A 1023 -32.37 15.41 -19.94
CA ALA A 1023 -33.59 15.30 -20.72
C ALA A 1023 -34.11 16.66 -21.24
N ASP A 1024 -33.85 17.75 -20.51
CA ASP A 1024 -34.12 19.13 -20.95
C ASP A 1024 -33.12 19.64 -22.03
N GLY A 1025 -32.09 18.84 -22.36
CA GLY A 1025 -31.08 19.14 -23.39
C GLY A 1025 -29.80 19.81 -22.87
N CYS A 1026 -29.62 19.90 -21.54
CA CYS A 1026 -28.45 20.51 -20.95
C CYS A 1026 -27.30 19.51 -20.76
N LYS A 1027 -26.51 19.29 -21.81
CA LYS A 1027 -25.41 18.30 -21.84
C LYS A 1027 -24.22 18.60 -20.89
N ASP A 1028 -24.00 19.85 -20.50
CA ASP A 1028 -22.81 20.23 -19.70
C ASP A 1028 -23.01 20.05 -18.18
N TYR A 1029 -24.19 19.64 -17.73
CA TYR A 1029 -24.47 19.46 -16.31
C TYR A 1029 -23.83 18.18 -15.76
N GLY A 1030 -23.32 18.23 -14.53
CA GLY A 1030 -22.68 17.10 -13.88
C GLY A 1030 -22.72 17.21 -12.37
N VAL A 1031 -22.19 16.18 -11.70
CA VAL A 1031 -22.10 16.12 -10.25
C VAL A 1031 -20.92 16.96 -9.77
N ASN A 1032 -21.21 18.04 -9.05
CA ASN A 1032 -20.18 18.88 -8.43
C ASN A 1032 -20.04 18.52 -6.95
N VAL A 1033 -18.81 18.16 -6.56
CA VAL A 1033 -18.49 17.71 -5.19
C VAL A 1033 -18.03 18.88 -4.29
N ARG A 1034 -17.79 20.07 -4.86
CA ARG A 1034 -17.23 21.23 -4.13
C ARG A 1034 -18.31 22.21 -3.66
N LYS A 1035 -19.38 22.41 -4.43
CA LYS A 1035 -20.46 23.35 -4.10
C LYS A 1035 -21.64 22.66 -3.44
N VAL A 1036 -22.33 23.38 -2.56
CA VAL A 1036 -23.62 22.97 -2.00
C VAL A 1036 -24.68 23.21 -3.07
N GLY A 1037 -24.91 22.18 -3.87
CA GLY A 1037 -25.79 22.20 -5.04
C GLY A 1037 -25.44 21.00 -5.90
N TYR A 1038 -26.23 19.94 -5.79
CA TYR A 1038 -25.91 18.58 -6.22
C TYR A 1038 -25.53 18.45 -7.71
N VAL A 1039 -26.09 19.32 -8.56
CA VAL A 1039 -25.94 19.28 -10.02
C VAL A 1039 -25.74 20.70 -10.55
N THR A 1040 -24.58 20.97 -11.15
CA THR A 1040 -24.24 22.29 -11.73
C THR A 1040 -23.69 22.12 -13.14
N ASP A 1041 -23.61 23.22 -13.90
CA ASP A 1041 -22.88 23.23 -15.16
C ASP A 1041 -21.38 23.04 -14.87
N ILE A 1042 -20.82 21.94 -15.36
CA ILE A 1042 -19.42 21.55 -15.09
C ILE A 1042 -18.44 22.39 -15.90
N ARG A 1043 -18.89 22.94 -17.03
CA ARG A 1043 -18.07 23.79 -17.88
C ARG A 1043 -17.78 25.13 -17.19
N GLU A 1044 -18.77 25.72 -16.54
CA GLU A 1044 -18.59 26.95 -15.76
C GLU A 1044 -17.64 26.75 -14.56
N GLU A 1045 -17.58 25.52 -14.04
CA GLU A 1045 -16.70 25.14 -12.94
C GLU A 1045 -15.29 24.73 -13.39
N ASP A 1046 -14.98 24.84 -14.69
CA ASP A 1046 -13.68 24.50 -15.30
C ASP A 1046 -13.23 23.03 -15.06
N VAL A 1047 -14.15 22.11 -14.75
CA VAL A 1047 -13.83 20.68 -14.55
C VAL A 1047 -13.96 19.93 -15.88
N LEU A 1048 -12.94 20.05 -16.72
CA LEU A 1048 -12.88 19.44 -18.05
C LEU A 1048 -11.99 18.20 -18.08
N GLN A 1049 -12.34 17.24 -18.93
CA GLN A 1049 -11.55 16.03 -19.17
C GLN A 1049 -11.31 15.81 -20.68
N PRO A 1050 -10.17 15.20 -21.08
CA PRO A 1050 -9.94 14.86 -22.48
C PRO A 1050 -10.94 13.83 -23.00
N LEU A 1051 -11.46 14.04 -24.22
CA LEU A 1051 -12.37 13.11 -24.90
C LEU A 1051 -11.81 11.69 -24.98
N LEU A 1052 -10.49 11.57 -25.20
CA LEU A 1052 -9.82 10.28 -25.36
C LEU A 1052 -9.97 9.37 -24.12
N VAL A 1053 -10.02 9.95 -22.91
CA VAL A 1053 -10.13 9.18 -21.66
C VAL A 1053 -11.43 8.39 -21.64
N THR A 1054 -12.57 9.08 -21.79
CA THR A 1054 -13.91 8.46 -21.73
C THR A 1054 -14.20 7.61 -22.96
N SER A 1055 -13.80 8.06 -24.15
CA SER A 1055 -13.94 7.29 -25.40
C SER A 1055 -13.20 5.95 -25.33
N SER A 1056 -11.94 5.97 -24.88
CA SER A 1056 -11.13 4.76 -24.66
C SER A 1056 -11.77 3.87 -23.59
N ALA A 1057 -12.18 4.43 -22.46
CA ALA A 1057 -12.76 3.66 -21.36
C ALA A 1057 -14.01 2.89 -21.80
N VAL A 1058 -14.96 3.54 -22.50
CA VAL A 1058 -16.21 2.89 -22.95
C VAL A 1058 -15.91 1.76 -23.93
N LYS A 1059 -14.99 1.99 -24.87
CA LYS A 1059 -14.59 1.01 -25.87
C LYS A 1059 -13.90 -0.20 -25.24
N GLN A 1060 -12.88 0.04 -24.41
CA GLN A 1060 -12.11 -1.03 -23.78
C GLN A 1060 -12.96 -1.85 -22.80
N ALA A 1061 -13.85 -1.20 -22.03
CA ALA A 1061 -14.78 -1.90 -21.13
C ALA A 1061 -15.74 -2.82 -21.91
N ALA A 1062 -16.32 -2.34 -23.01
CA ALA A 1062 -17.21 -3.16 -23.85
C ALA A 1062 -16.48 -4.36 -24.49
N GLU A 1063 -15.25 -4.16 -24.97
CA GLU A 1063 -14.42 -5.22 -25.56
C GLU A 1063 -13.99 -6.28 -24.52
N CYS A 1064 -13.65 -5.85 -23.31
CA CYS A 1064 -13.33 -6.75 -22.20
C CYS A 1064 -14.51 -7.66 -21.86
N ILE A 1065 -15.71 -7.09 -21.75
CA ILE A 1065 -16.92 -7.85 -21.41
C ILE A 1065 -17.31 -8.81 -22.50
N ARG A 1066 -17.17 -8.39 -23.77
CA ARG A 1066 -17.34 -9.29 -24.90
C ARG A 1066 -16.43 -10.51 -24.80
N SER A 1067 -15.21 -10.34 -24.31
CA SER A 1067 -14.27 -11.45 -24.12
C SER A 1067 -14.68 -12.34 -22.94
N ILE A 1068 -15.08 -11.75 -21.81
CA ILE A 1068 -15.54 -12.50 -20.62
C ILE A 1068 -16.80 -13.31 -20.92
N LEU A 1069 -17.80 -12.72 -21.59
CA LEU A 1069 -19.05 -13.40 -21.96
C LEU A 1069 -18.87 -14.53 -22.98
N LYS A 1070 -17.72 -14.62 -23.65
CA LYS A 1070 -17.41 -15.73 -24.56
C LYS A 1070 -16.80 -16.94 -23.86
N ILE A 1071 -16.31 -16.78 -22.63
CA ILE A 1071 -15.74 -17.87 -21.83
C ILE A 1071 -16.88 -18.73 -21.30
N ASP A 1072 -16.95 -19.98 -21.76
CA ASP A 1072 -17.95 -20.96 -21.36
C ASP A 1072 -17.39 -22.09 -20.48
N ASP A 1073 -16.08 -22.32 -20.49
CA ASP A 1073 -15.40 -23.32 -19.66
C ASP A 1073 -13.98 -22.83 -19.28
N ILE A 1074 -13.47 -23.27 -18.12
CA ILE A 1074 -12.12 -22.96 -17.63
C ILE A 1074 -11.41 -24.29 -17.34
N VAL A 1075 -10.53 -24.70 -18.25
CA VAL A 1075 -9.71 -25.91 -18.09
C VAL A 1075 -8.31 -25.51 -17.61
N LEU A 1076 -7.98 -25.86 -16.36
CA LEU A 1076 -6.63 -25.69 -15.83
C LEU A 1076 -5.68 -26.68 -16.51
N SER A 1077 -4.74 -26.20 -17.32
CA SER A 1077 -3.65 -27.03 -17.83
C SER A 1077 -2.54 -27.09 -16.79
N ALA A 1078 -2.28 -28.28 -16.22
CA ALA A 1078 -1.04 -28.50 -15.48
C ALA A 1078 0.15 -28.35 -16.46
N ARG A 1079 1.03 -27.39 -16.19
CA ARG A 1079 2.33 -27.27 -16.86
C ARG A 1079 3.41 -27.88 -15.99
#